data_AF-A0A3M6ZTW3-F1
#
_entry.id   AF-A0A3M6ZTW3-F1
#
_cell.length_a   1.000
_cell.length_b   1.000
_cell.length_c   1.000
_cell.angle_alpha   90.00
_cell.angle_beta   90.00
_cell.angle_gamma   90.00
#
_symmetry.space_group_name_H-M   'P 1'
#
loop_
_entity.id
_entity.type
_entity.pdbx_description
1 polymer ?
#
loop_
_entity_poly.entity_id
_entity_poly.type
_entity_poly.pdbx_seq_one_letter_code
_entity_poly.pdbx_strand_id
1 'polypeptide(L)'
;MTRVLAGILGDLGAEVIKIEHPIRGDDTRAWGPPYATYNEESGKQGPGESAYFLGVNRNKKSLGLSFQHKSGVEILHKLAEECDVLVENYLPGALKKYDMDYDTLAKINPGLIYASITGYGQTGPYSSRAGYDVMVEAEMGLMHITGHRDGPPAKVGVAITDLTTGLYTSNSVMAALLGRAKTGRGQHLDVSLADCQVASLANIASSCLISGKADTGRWGTAHPSIVPYKGFQTKDGSVMLGGGNDRLYGVMCDKLGRPEWIKDPRFVTNADRVKHRDELEELVETVTRTKTTQEWLDVLEGSGMPYAAINDIQGTLQHEHKGDDCANDYEALSYCWGDVRRHQRLIEIDGRAFPVGENLQGALQNLRRSDRPRLLWIDAICINQRDAEERNEQVRMMLEIYGAAKEVVAWLGPSTQHTSIGMSLLVDIKNGRREGEEPSWTALPPQLVKDGLMDIAARQYFTRLWVVQETAIAKRVILACGQYSITWENKITEALRFLRSLKAASLSPEWRVSDMKVDLSPLINLLQMQLDTGPQYAVWEETRPLPDLLEIAYDTRHRKTSDMRDQLYALVTLLYRRRPSLASEFKIDYTMSVEETYEQLQTTVQNSDLSRGHEVSRNNLCSQDNLQQKVNEAVVSAASMRDDAQIEGEELVPSSHKTVNSTRGEVLRTDQFEALDRAKEFLTENHVAEAAEQLEQLAFSLRNLSCEKSVA
;
A
#
# COMPACT_ATOMS: atom_id res chain seq x y z
N MET A 1 -24.56 -11.15 19.04
CA MET A 1 -24.43 -12.19 20.09
C MET A 1 -23.60 -13.40 19.67
N THR A 2 -24.15 -14.50 19.10
CA THR A 2 -23.36 -15.68 18.65
C THR A 2 -22.29 -15.36 17.60
N ARG A 3 -22.51 -14.27 16.86
CA ARG A 3 -21.69 -13.84 15.72
C ARG A 3 -20.26 -13.48 16.14
N VAL A 4 -20.11 -12.65 17.17
CA VAL A 4 -18.79 -12.18 17.69
C VAL A 4 -17.99 -13.34 18.27
N LEU A 5 -18.64 -14.14 19.13
CA LEU A 5 -18.08 -15.33 19.75
C LEU A 5 -17.48 -16.32 18.75
N ALA A 6 -18.27 -16.70 17.75
CA ALA A 6 -17.88 -17.75 16.82
C ALA A 6 -16.75 -17.30 15.87
N GLY A 7 -16.58 -15.98 15.68
CA GLY A 7 -15.38 -15.44 15.02
C GLY A 7 -14.13 -15.66 15.87
N ILE A 8 -14.21 -15.40 17.19
CA ILE A 8 -13.10 -15.59 18.13
C ILE A 8 -12.68 -17.06 18.20
N LEU A 9 -13.62 -18.00 18.30
CA LEU A 9 -13.26 -19.43 18.32
C LEU A 9 -12.62 -19.89 17.00
N GLY A 10 -13.11 -19.37 15.86
CA GLY A 10 -12.48 -19.61 14.56
C GLY A 10 -11.06 -19.05 14.47
N ASP A 11 -10.84 -17.83 14.97
CA ASP A 11 -9.51 -17.20 15.05
C ASP A 11 -8.55 -18.00 15.97
N LEU A 12 -9.08 -18.69 16.98
CA LEU A 12 -8.33 -19.60 17.86
C LEU A 12 -8.10 -20.99 17.26
N GLY A 13 -8.54 -21.23 16.02
CA GLY A 13 -8.30 -22.47 15.27
C GLY A 13 -9.44 -23.49 15.28
N ALA A 14 -10.60 -23.15 15.84
CA ALA A 14 -11.77 -24.04 15.77
C ALA A 14 -12.37 -24.07 14.35
N GLU A 15 -12.81 -25.24 13.90
CA GLU A 15 -13.67 -25.33 12.73
C GLU A 15 -15.09 -24.90 13.11
N VAL A 16 -15.57 -23.83 12.49
CA VAL A 16 -16.88 -23.25 12.82
C VAL A 16 -17.82 -23.38 11.63
N ILE A 17 -18.90 -24.14 11.80
CA ILE A 17 -19.98 -24.29 10.82
C ILE A 17 -21.16 -23.43 11.22
N LYS A 18 -21.43 -22.39 10.44
CA LYS A 18 -22.57 -21.49 10.62
C LYS A 18 -23.78 -22.06 9.88
N ILE A 19 -24.79 -22.47 10.65
CA ILE A 19 -26.08 -22.88 10.11
C ILE A 19 -26.93 -21.64 9.86
N GLU A 20 -27.32 -21.41 8.61
CA GLU A 20 -28.06 -20.23 8.18
C GLU A 20 -29.39 -20.60 7.53
N HIS A 21 -30.34 -19.67 7.50
CA HIS A 21 -31.57 -19.89 6.76
C HIS A 21 -31.26 -20.05 5.25
N PRO A 22 -31.75 -21.11 4.56
CA PRO A 22 -31.31 -21.46 3.20
C PRO A 22 -31.40 -20.35 2.14
N ILE A 23 -32.41 -19.48 2.27
CA ILE A 23 -32.65 -18.40 1.30
C ILE A 23 -32.06 -17.06 1.79
N ARG A 24 -32.51 -16.56 2.95
CA ARG A 24 -32.13 -15.23 3.44
C ARG A 24 -30.75 -15.16 4.11
N GLY A 25 -30.17 -16.29 4.49
CA GLY A 25 -28.93 -16.32 5.29
C GLY A 25 -29.13 -15.77 6.72
N ASP A 26 -28.06 -15.27 7.32
CA ASP A 26 -28.06 -14.44 8.52
C ASP A 26 -28.53 -13.01 8.19
N ASP A 27 -29.39 -12.43 9.04
CA ASP A 27 -29.90 -11.07 8.88
C ASP A 27 -28.79 -10.01 8.67
N THR A 28 -27.59 -10.19 9.24
CA THR A 28 -26.50 -9.19 9.08
C THR A 28 -25.98 -9.09 7.67
N ARG A 29 -26.23 -10.09 6.81
CA ARG A 29 -25.89 -10.01 5.37
C ARG A 29 -26.60 -8.85 4.70
N ALA A 30 -27.80 -8.51 5.18
CA ALA A 30 -28.62 -7.40 4.69
C ALA A 30 -28.41 -6.08 5.48
N TRP A 31 -27.53 -6.05 6.48
CA TRP A 31 -27.32 -4.85 7.31
C TRP A 31 -26.25 -3.94 6.69
N GLY A 32 -26.58 -3.29 5.59
CA GLY A 32 -25.76 -2.22 5.01
C GLY A 32 -26.61 -1.01 4.65
N PRO A 33 -25.99 0.05 4.09
CA PRO A 33 -24.57 0.17 3.70
C PRO A 33 -23.59 0.32 4.89
N PRO A 34 -22.26 0.15 4.68
CA PRO A 34 -21.60 -0.18 3.41
C PRO A 34 -21.58 -1.69 3.11
N TYR A 35 -21.43 -2.02 1.83
CA TYR A 35 -21.26 -3.37 1.32
C TYR A 35 -19.90 -3.50 0.64
N ALA A 36 -19.20 -4.61 0.86
CA ALA A 36 -18.04 -5.00 0.08
C ALA A 36 -18.54 -5.60 -1.24
N THR A 37 -18.18 -4.97 -2.35
CA THR A 37 -18.61 -5.40 -3.69
C THR A 37 -18.07 -6.77 -4.03
N TYR A 38 -18.84 -7.54 -4.81
CA TYR A 38 -18.33 -8.76 -5.41
C TYR A 38 -17.14 -8.45 -6.32
N ASN A 39 -16.11 -9.29 -6.30
CA ASN A 39 -15.02 -9.22 -7.28
C ASN A 39 -15.55 -9.64 -8.66
N GLU A 40 -14.96 -9.09 -9.72
CA GLU A 40 -15.38 -9.38 -11.09
C GLU A 40 -15.30 -10.88 -11.42
N GLU A 41 -14.31 -11.57 -10.84
CA GLU A 41 -14.09 -13.01 -10.98
C GLU A 41 -15.24 -13.87 -10.45
N SER A 42 -16.01 -13.39 -9.46
CA SER A 42 -17.14 -14.15 -8.94
C SER A 42 -18.29 -14.29 -9.94
N GLY A 43 -18.33 -13.44 -10.97
CA GLY A 43 -19.45 -13.34 -11.92
C GLY A 43 -20.78 -12.92 -11.27
N LYS A 44 -20.77 -12.50 -9.99
CA LYS A 44 -21.98 -12.11 -9.25
C LYS A 44 -22.23 -10.61 -9.37
N GLN A 45 -23.50 -10.24 -9.52
CA GLN A 45 -23.97 -8.85 -9.50
C GLN A 45 -24.77 -8.56 -8.23
N GLY A 46 -24.79 -7.30 -7.81
CA GLY A 46 -25.53 -6.84 -6.64
C GLY A 46 -24.69 -5.98 -5.70
N PRO A 47 -25.24 -5.59 -4.53
CA PRO A 47 -24.54 -4.72 -3.59
C PRO A 47 -23.30 -5.37 -2.98
N GLY A 48 -23.19 -6.70 -3.02
CA GLY A 48 -22.10 -7.45 -2.39
C GLY A 48 -22.47 -7.92 -0.98
N GLU A 49 -21.46 -8.09 -0.12
CA GLU A 49 -21.64 -8.57 1.25
C GLU A 49 -21.58 -7.42 2.25
N SER A 50 -22.47 -7.37 3.24
CA SER A 50 -22.45 -6.29 4.24
C SER A 50 -21.14 -6.27 5.03
N ALA A 51 -20.58 -5.07 5.23
CA ALA A 51 -19.44 -4.88 6.14
C ALA A 51 -19.74 -5.39 7.56
N TYR A 52 -21.00 -5.32 8.00
CA TYR A 52 -21.43 -5.89 9.28
C TYR A 52 -21.25 -7.40 9.29
N PHE A 53 -21.73 -8.10 8.27
CA PHE A 53 -21.59 -9.56 8.19
C PHE A 53 -20.12 -9.98 8.18
N LEU A 54 -19.30 -9.31 7.36
CA LEU A 54 -17.87 -9.58 7.25
C LEU A 54 -17.13 -9.37 8.57
N GLY A 55 -17.47 -8.31 9.31
CA GLY A 55 -16.83 -7.96 10.58
C GLY A 55 -16.98 -9.01 11.68
N VAL A 56 -18.03 -9.84 11.65
CA VAL A 56 -18.32 -10.82 12.71
C VAL A 56 -18.43 -12.27 12.22
N ASN A 57 -18.10 -12.59 10.98
CA ASN A 57 -18.21 -13.96 10.44
C ASN A 57 -16.98 -14.49 9.69
N ARG A 58 -15.81 -13.86 9.83
CA ARG A 58 -14.55 -14.45 9.35
C ARG A 58 -14.29 -15.84 9.95
N ASN A 59 -13.54 -16.67 9.22
CA ASN A 59 -13.14 -18.03 9.60
C ASN A 59 -14.28 -19.04 9.81
N LYS A 60 -15.50 -18.76 9.29
CA LYS A 60 -16.64 -19.67 9.37
C LYS A 60 -16.96 -20.29 8.01
N LYS A 61 -17.32 -21.57 8.02
CA LYS A 61 -18.02 -22.23 6.91
C LYS A 61 -19.52 -21.90 7.01
N SER A 62 -20.21 -21.78 5.88
CA SER A 62 -21.64 -21.49 5.83
C SER A 62 -22.42 -22.67 5.25
N LEU A 63 -23.52 -23.05 5.91
CA LEU A 63 -24.45 -24.07 5.45
C LEU A 63 -25.89 -23.55 5.57
N GLY A 64 -26.58 -23.40 4.43
CA GLY A 64 -28.00 -23.08 4.39
C GLY A 64 -28.87 -24.29 4.72
N LEU A 65 -29.48 -24.33 5.90
CA LEU A 65 -30.28 -25.46 6.38
C LEU A 65 -31.48 -25.00 7.20
N SER A 66 -32.65 -25.61 6.97
CA SER A 66 -33.88 -25.30 7.70
C SER A 66 -34.28 -26.44 8.63
N PHE A 67 -34.31 -26.17 9.93
CA PHE A 67 -34.84 -27.08 10.96
C PHE A 67 -36.38 -27.10 11.01
N GLN A 68 -37.08 -26.40 10.11
CA GLN A 68 -38.53 -26.56 9.96
C GLN A 68 -38.90 -27.88 9.26
N HIS A 69 -37.94 -28.49 8.56
CA HIS A 69 -38.10 -29.81 7.94
C HIS A 69 -37.42 -30.87 8.80
N LYS A 70 -38.06 -32.04 8.94
CA LYS A 70 -37.50 -33.17 9.70
C LYS A 70 -36.11 -33.59 9.22
N SER A 71 -35.90 -33.63 7.90
CA SER A 71 -34.58 -33.93 7.32
C SER A 71 -33.51 -32.91 7.72
N GLY A 72 -33.89 -31.64 7.94
CA GLY A 72 -32.98 -30.62 8.44
C GLY A 72 -32.58 -30.87 9.90
N VAL A 73 -33.55 -31.28 10.74
CA VAL A 73 -33.29 -31.68 12.13
C VAL A 73 -32.40 -32.92 12.19
N GLU A 74 -32.64 -33.93 11.35
CA GLU A 74 -31.80 -35.14 11.26
C GLU A 74 -30.35 -34.81 10.90
N ILE A 75 -30.11 -33.87 9.98
CA ILE A 75 -28.76 -33.40 9.64
C ILE A 75 -28.14 -32.68 10.84
N LEU A 76 -28.89 -31.82 11.55
CA LEU A 76 -28.39 -31.11 12.73
C LEU A 76 -28.06 -32.04 13.89
N HIS A 77 -28.84 -33.10 14.10
CA HIS A 77 -28.54 -34.12 15.11
C HIS A 77 -27.23 -34.85 14.80
N LYS A 78 -26.99 -35.22 13.54
CA LYS A 78 -25.70 -35.81 13.11
C LYS A 78 -24.53 -34.85 13.32
N LEU A 79 -24.71 -33.57 13.00
CA LEU A 79 -23.68 -32.56 13.28
C LEU A 79 -23.44 -32.42 14.79
N ALA A 80 -24.48 -32.35 15.60
CA ALA A 80 -24.36 -32.23 17.06
C ALA A 80 -23.70 -33.46 17.72
N GLU A 81 -23.82 -34.64 17.11
CA GLU A 81 -23.12 -35.86 17.53
C GLU A 81 -21.59 -35.71 17.40
N GLU A 82 -21.12 -35.03 16.36
CA GLU A 82 -19.69 -34.85 16.08
C GLU A 82 -19.12 -33.53 16.63
N CYS A 83 -19.95 -32.52 16.85
CA CYS A 83 -19.51 -31.21 17.32
C CYS A 83 -19.17 -31.18 18.82
N ASP A 84 -18.14 -30.42 19.17
CA ASP A 84 -17.78 -30.16 20.57
C ASP A 84 -18.68 -29.11 21.24
N VAL A 85 -19.09 -28.11 20.45
CA VAL A 85 -19.80 -26.93 20.91
C VAL A 85 -20.94 -26.62 19.96
N LEU A 86 -22.14 -26.39 20.51
CA LEU A 86 -23.26 -25.79 19.80
C LEU A 86 -23.56 -24.44 20.42
N VAL A 87 -23.70 -23.41 19.59
CA VAL A 87 -24.05 -22.06 20.05
C VAL A 87 -25.34 -21.61 19.37
N GLU A 88 -26.28 -21.10 20.16
CA GLU A 88 -27.54 -20.56 19.66
C GLU A 88 -27.96 -19.29 20.44
N ASN A 89 -28.85 -18.50 19.84
CA ASN A 89 -29.38 -17.27 20.45
C ASN A 89 -30.87 -17.05 20.17
N TYR A 90 -31.64 -18.14 20.16
CA TYR A 90 -33.09 -18.07 20.09
C TYR A 90 -33.68 -17.74 21.47
N LEU A 91 -34.96 -17.35 21.50
CA LEU A 91 -35.66 -17.18 22.77
C LEU A 91 -35.67 -18.51 23.55
N PRO A 92 -35.62 -18.47 24.89
CA PRO A 92 -35.77 -19.63 25.75
C PRO A 92 -36.89 -20.57 25.31
N GLY A 93 -36.55 -21.86 25.15
CA GLY A 93 -37.48 -22.92 24.73
C GLY A 93 -37.89 -22.92 23.25
N ALA A 94 -37.47 -21.95 22.43
CA ALA A 94 -37.90 -21.86 21.03
C ALA A 94 -37.47 -23.06 20.17
N LEU A 95 -36.31 -23.66 20.48
CA LEU A 95 -35.76 -24.81 19.78
C LEU A 95 -36.30 -26.17 20.26
N LYS A 96 -36.97 -26.21 21.41
CA LYS A 96 -37.49 -27.46 22.01
C LYS A 96 -38.50 -28.17 21.12
N LYS A 97 -39.36 -27.42 20.43
CA LYS A 97 -40.36 -27.98 19.49
C LYS A 97 -39.74 -28.63 18.23
N TYR A 98 -38.45 -28.43 18.00
CA TYR A 98 -37.68 -29.03 16.91
C TYR A 98 -36.68 -30.07 17.41
N ASP A 99 -36.76 -30.48 18.68
CA ASP A 99 -35.81 -31.41 19.30
C ASP A 99 -34.35 -30.91 19.23
N MET A 100 -34.15 -29.59 19.33
CA MET A 100 -32.84 -28.93 19.25
C MET A 100 -32.47 -28.21 20.58
N ASP A 101 -33.19 -28.49 21.66
CA ASP A 101 -32.86 -28.02 23.01
C ASP A 101 -31.77 -28.87 23.67
N TYR A 102 -31.16 -28.32 24.73
CA TYR A 102 -30.05 -28.97 25.44
C TYR A 102 -30.40 -30.38 25.95
N ASP A 103 -31.55 -30.57 26.60
CA ASP A 103 -31.94 -31.86 27.18
C ASP A 103 -32.06 -32.97 26.12
N THR A 104 -32.39 -32.60 24.89
CA THR A 104 -32.45 -33.52 23.75
C THR A 104 -31.04 -33.81 23.24
N LEU A 105 -30.26 -32.78 22.91
CA LEU A 105 -28.94 -32.97 22.30
C LEU A 105 -27.91 -33.56 23.27
N ALA A 106 -28.01 -33.32 24.58
CA ALA A 106 -27.15 -33.92 25.59
C ALA A 106 -27.32 -35.45 25.69
N LYS A 107 -28.45 -36.01 25.22
CA LYS A 107 -28.64 -37.46 25.12
C LYS A 107 -27.94 -38.05 23.89
N ILE A 108 -27.84 -37.26 22.82
CA ILE A 108 -27.13 -37.63 21.59
C ILE A 108 -25.63 -37.52 21.82
N ASN A 109 -25.17 -36.40 22.38
CA ASN A 109 -23.78 -36.15 22.71
C ASN A 109 -23.65 -35.66 24.17
N PRO A 110 -23.37 -36.56 25.13
CA PRO A 110 -23.15 -36.20 26.54
C PRO A 110 -21.91 -35.32 26.77
N GLY A 111 -21.02 -35.23 25.78
CA GLY A 111 -19.84 -34.36 25.77
C GLY A 111 -20.10 -32.95 25.22
N LEU A 112 -21.31 -32.66 24.73
CA LEU A 112 -21.65 -31.41 24.07
C LEU A 112 -21.65 -30.23 25.04
N ILE A 113 -20.93 -29.17 24.70
CA ILE A 113 -21.08 -27.87 25.34
C ILE A 113 -22.14 -27.10 24.55
N TYR A 114 -23.29 -26.85 25.17
CA TYR A 114 -24.38 -26.11 24.55
C TYR A 114 -24.39 -24.71 25.13
N ALA A 115 -24.22 -23.68 24.29
CA ALA A 115 -24.23 -22.29 24.72
C ALA A 115 -25.47 -21.57 24.19
N SER A 116 -26.35 -21.16 25.11
CA SER A 116 -27.49 -20.30 24.84
C SER A 116 -27.12 -18.85 25.14
N ILE A 117 -27.31 -17.95 24.18
CA ILE A 117 -27.11 -16.52 24.38
C ILE A 117 -28.44 -15.78 24.21
N THR A 118 -28.98 -15.21 25.28
CA THR A 118 -30.30 -14.56 25.27
C THR A 118 -30.25 -13.14 25.83
N GLY A 119 -31.34 -12.38 25.68
CA GLY A 119 -31.41 -11.03 26.24
C GLY A 119 -31.35 -11.01 27.78
N TYR A 120 -32.11 -11.90 28.42
CA TYR A 120 -32.35 -11.87 29.88
C TYR A 120 -32.12 -13.20 30.59
N GLY A 121 -31.54 -14.20 29.91
CA GLY A 121 -31.26 -15.54 30.46
C GLY A 121 -32.41 -16.54 30.25
N GLN A 122 -32.12 -17.81 30.49
CA GLN A 122 -33.13 -18.89 30.46
C GLN A 122 -34.04 -18.85 31.71
N THR A 123 -33.67 -18.10 32.74
CA THR A 123 -34.37 -18.02 34.03
C THR A 123 -34.77 -16.58 34.40
N GLY A 124 -35.51 -16.41 35.49
CA GLY A 124 -35.94 -15.10 35.96
C GLY A 124 -37.22 -14.58 35.27
N PRO A 125 -37.73 -13.42 35.72
CA PRO A 125 -39.04 -12.91 35.30
C PRO A 125 -39.08 -12.43 33.85
N TYR A 126 -37.92 -12.19 33.23
CA TYR A 126 -37.81 -11.61 31.88
C TYR A 126 -37.29 -12.59 30.83
N SER A 127 -37.16 -13.88 31.16
CA SER A 127 -36.64 -14.91 30.24
C SER A 127 -37.43 -15.00 28.92
N SER A 128 -38.73 -14.70 28.92
CA SER A 128 -39.56 -14.71 27.72
C SER A 128 -39.46 -13.43 26.86
N ARG A 129 -38.73 -12.40 27.31
CA ARG A 129 -38.59 -11.15 26.57
C ARG A 129 -37.50 -11.26 25.51
N ALA A 130 -37.77 -10.70 24.33
CA ALA A 130 -36.73 -10.43 23.36
C ALA A 130 -35.81 -9.31 23.86
N GLY A 131 -34.50 -9.48 23.69
CA GLY A 131 -33.51 -8.47 24.06
C GLY A 131 -32.48 -8.35 22.94
N TYR A 132 -32.42 -7.15 22.36
CA TYR A 132 -31.27 -6.70 21.58
C TYR A 132 -30.39 -5.82 22.46
N ASP A 133 -29.11 -5.72 22.06
CA ASP A 133 -28.08 -4.89 22.67
C ASP A 133 -28.62 -3.56 23.25
N VAL A 134 -29.21 -2.69 22.43
CA VAL A 134 -29.66 -1.35 22.86
C VAL A 134 -30.78 -1.37 23.91
N MET A 135 -31.66 -2.38 23.88
CA MET A 135 -32.75 -2.50 24.87
C MET A 135 -32.17 -2.89 26.23
N VAL A 136 -31.22 -3.82 26.24
CA VAL A 136 -30.49 -4.20 27.46
C VAL A 136 -29.60 -3.05 27.92
N GLU A 137 -29.01 -2.30 27.00
CA GLU A 137 -28.24 -1.08 27.28
C GLU A 137 -29.04 -0.07 28.08
N ALA A 138 -30.29 0.16 27.66
CA ALA A 138 -31.23 1.04 28.34
C ALA A 138 -31.66 0.50 29.72
N GLU A 139 -32.01 -0.79 29.80
CA GLU A 139 -32.59 -1.36 31.02
C GLU A 139 -31.53 -1.61 32.10
N MET A 140 -30.32 -2.03 31.73
CA MET A 140 -29.22 -2.36 32.64
C MET A 140 -28.22 -1.21 32.81
N GLY A 141 -28.72 0.04 32.80
CA GLY A 141 -28.03 1.22 33.33
C GLY A 141 -26.91 1.84 32.48
N LEU A 142 -26.37 1.16 31.47
CA LEU A 142 -25.22 1.66 30.70
C LEU A 142 -25.57 2.92 29.89
N MET A 143 -26.77 2.96 29.31
CA MET A 143 -27.26 4.14 28.58
C MET A 143 -27.47 5.34 29.53
N HIS A 144 -27.86 5.09 30.79
CA HIS A 144 -28.11 6.15 31.76
C HIS A 144 -26.85 6.96 32.07
N ILE A 145 -25.69 6.28 32.14
CA ILE A 145 -24.39 6.86 32.50
C ILE A 145 -23.57 7.33 31.29
N THR A 146 -24.04 7.07 30.07
CA THR A 146 -23.33 7.39 28.82
C THR A 146 -23.91 8.65 28.16
N GLY A 147 -23.03 9.59 27.78
CA GLY A 147 -23.39 10.86 27.15
C GLY A 147 -22.94 12.10 27.94
N HIS A 148 -23.34 13.29 27.51
CA HIS A 148 -23.02 14.56 28.20
C HIS A 148 -23.85 14.75 29.48
N ARG A 149 -23.30 15.46 30.47
CA ARG A 149 -23.86 15.66 31.82
C ARG A 149 -25.34 16.02 31.83
N ASP A 150 -25.71 17.04 31.06
CA ASP A 150 -27.09 17.55 30.97
C ASP A 150 -27.78 17.16 29.64
N GLY A 151 -27.14 16.32 28.83
CA GLY A 151 -27.72 15.79 27.60
C GLY A 151 -28.69 14.65 27.88
N PRO A 152 -29.49 14.22 26.87
CA PRO A 152 -30.26 12.99 26.97
C PRO A 152 -29.34 11.77 27.14
N PRO A 153 -29.83 10.64 27.70
CA PRO A 153 -29.13 9.36 27.67
C PRO A 153 -28.68 9.02 26.23
N ALA A 154 -27.44 8.56 26.10
CA ALA A 154 -26.87 8.17 24.82
C ALA A 154 -26.45 6.71 24.87
N LYS A 155 -26.64 6.00 23.76
CA LYS A 155 -26.07 4.66 23.61
C LYS A 155 -24.56 4.73 23.35
N VAL A 156 -23.84 3.67 23.66
CA VAL A 156 -22.45 3.50 23.24
C VAL A 156 -22.39 3.38 21.70
N GLY A 157 -21.30 3.88 21.10
CA GLY A 157 -21.14 3.97 19.65
C GLY A 157 -21.05 2.62 18.92
N VAL A 158 -20.84 1.53 19.66
CA VAL A 158 -20.82 0.13 19.19
C VAL A 158 -21.77 -0.70 20.03
N ALA A 159 -22.15 -1.89 19.53
CA ALA A 159 -22.98 -2.84 20.25
C ALA A 159 -22.20 -3.54 21.38
N ILE A 160 -21.85 -2.76 22.40
CA ILE A 160 -20.90 -3.14 23.46
C ILE A 160 -21.42 -4.30 24.31
N THR A 161 -22.72 -4.39 24.51
CA THR A 161 -23.36 -5.46 25.27
C THR A 161 -23.31 -6.76 24.48
N ASP A 162 -23.54 -6.70 23.17
CA ASP A 162 -23.33 -7.81 22.25
C ASP A 162 -21.87 -8.28 22.21
N LEU A 163 -20.90 -7.35 22.19
CA LEU A 163 -19.47 -7.64 22.16
C LEU A 163 -18.99 -8.29 23.47
N THR A 164 -19.31 -7.68 24.61
CA THR A 164 -18.94 -8.19 25.94
C THR A 164 -19.57 -9.54 26.20
N THR A 165 -20.84 -9.74 25.83
CA THR A 165 -21.49 -11.06 25.95
C THR A 165 -20.82 -12.11 25.08
N GLY A 166 -20.37 -11.74 23.87
CA GLY A 166 -19.55 -12.62 23.03
C GLY A 166 -18.28 -13.08 23.73
N LEU A 167 -17.57 -12.16 24.39
CA LEU A 167 -16.34 -12.44 25.16
C LEU A 167 -16.61 -13.30 26.42
N TYR A 168 -17.67 -13.00 27.18
CA TYR A 168 -18.06 -13.84 28.31
C TYR A 168 -18.44 -15.25 27.87
N THR A 169 -19.12 -15.38 26.73
CA THR A 169 -19.49 -16.69 26.20
C THR A 169 -18.25 -17.45 25.73
N SER A 170 -17.27 -16.81 25.08
CA SER A 170 -16.04 -17.49 24.63
C SER A 170 -15.26 -18.02 25.81
N ASN A 171 -15.15 -17.22 26.86
CA ASN A 171 -14.47 -17.62 28.09
C ASN A 171 -15.21 -18.77 28.78
N SER A 172 -16.54 -18.73 28.80
CA SER A 172 -17.37 -19.80 29.35
C SER A 172 -17.22 -21.11 28.56
N VAL A 173 -17.18 -21.04 27.22
CA VAL A 173 -16.93 -22.21 26.35
C VAL A 173 -15.54 -22.79 26.61
N MET A 174 -14.49 -21.96 26.65
CA MET A 174 -13.12 -22.43 26.93
C MET A 174 -13.02 -23.07 28.33
N ALA A 175 -13.62 -22.45 29.35
CA ALA A 175 -13.68 -23.02 30.69
C ALA A 175 -14.44 -24.35 30.71
N ALA A 176 -15.54 -24.46 29.95
CA ALA A 176 -16.31 -25.68 29.80
C ALA A 176 -15.53 -26.80 29.10
N LEU A 177 -14.74 -26.47 28.06
CA LEU A 177 -13.86 -27.43 27.38
C LEU A 177 -12.78 -27.96 28.34
N LEU A 178 -12.17 -27.09 29.14
CA LEU A 178 -11.21 -27.48 30.18
C LEU A 178 -11.86 -28.34 31.27
N GLY A 179 -13.08 -28.02 31.68
CA GLY A 179 -13.87 -28.83 32.59
C GLY A 179 -14.16 -30.22 32.03
N ARG A 180 -14.65 -30.27 30.78
CA ARG A 180 -14.91 -31.50 30.04
C ARG A 180 -13.67 -32.37 29.90
N ALA A 181 -12.49 -31.79 29.68
CA ALA A 181 -11.23 -32.55 29.63
C ALA A 181 -10.93 -33.33 30.92
N LYS A 182 -11.47 -32.89 32.06
CA LYS A 182 -11.33 -33.57 33.36
C LYS A 182 -12.48 -34.54 33.66
N THR A 183 -13.70 -34.20 33.25
CA THR A 183 -14.93 -34.93 33.64
C THR A 183 -15.45 -35.86 32.56
N GLY A 184 -15.04 -35.67 31.31
CA GLY A 184 -15.61 -36.32 30.13
C GLY A 184 -17.03 -35.86 29.78
N ARG A 185 -17.57 -34.82 30.44
CA ARG A 185 -18.97 -34.37 30.25
C ARG A 185 -19.05 -32.93 29.80
N GLY A 186 -19.97 -32.68 28.87
CA GLY A 186 -20.39 -31.34 28.47
C GLY A 186 -21.34 -30.70 29.49
N GLN A 187 -21.84 -29.50 29.17
CA GLN A 187 -22.74 -28.73 30.02
C GLN A 187 -23.51 -27.67 29.22
N HIS A 188 -24.63 -27.20 29.77
CA HIS A 188 -25.37 -26.05 29.24
C HIS A 188 -24.83 -24.76 29.85
N LEU A 189 -24.46 -23.82 28.98
CA LEU A 189 -24.06 -22.46 29.33
C LEU A 189 -25.24 -21.53 29.03
N ASP A 190 -25.87 -21.00 30.08
CA ASP A 190 -26.88 -19.94 29.99
C ASP A 190 -26.17 -18.59 30.14
N VAL A 191 -26.03 -17.85 29.03
CA VAL A 191 -25.40 -16.54 29.02
C VAL A 191 -26.43 -15.50 28.60
N SER A 192 -26.51 -14.40 29.36
CA SER A 192 -27.44 -13.31 29.06
C SER A 192 -26.73 -11.98 28.78
N LEU A 193 -27.29 -11.19 27.87
CA LEU A 193 -26.87 -9.81 27.65
C LEU A 193 -26.97 -8.99 28.94
N ALA A 194 -28.06 -9.18 29.69
CA ALA A 194 -28.33 -8.45 30.93
C ALA A 194 -27.24 -8.66 31.98
N ASP A 195 -26.88 -9.91 32.27
CA ASP A 195 -25.85 -10.22 33.27
C ASP A 195 -24.48 -9.68 32.85
N CYS A 196 -24.12 -9.84 31.57
CA CYS A 196 -22.86 -9.34 31.03
C CYS A 196 -22.76 -7.81 31.11
N GLN A 197 -23.88 -7.10 30.86
CA GLN A 197 -23.89 -5.65 30.97
C GLN A 197 -23.84 -5.17 32.42
N VAL A 198 -24.61 -5.78 33.33
CA VAL A 198 -24.57 -5.44 34.76
C VAL A 198 -23.15 -5.62 35.31
N ALA A 199 -22.48 -6.72 34.95
CA ALA A 199 -21.08 -6.95 35.32
C ALA A 199 -20.13 -5.85 34.78
N SER A 200 -20.45 -5.28 33.62
CA SER A 200 -19.64 -4.23 32.97
C SER A 200 -19.80 -2.83 33.58
N LEU A 201 -20.74 -2.61 34.52
CA LEU A 201 -20.88 -1.35 35.25
C LEU A 201 -19.78 -1.13 36.31
N ALA A 202 -19.03 -2.18 36.65
CA ALA A 202 -17.80 -2.13 37.43
C ALA A 202 -17.84 -1.21 38.68
N ASN A 203 -17.00 -0.17 38.71
CA ASN A 203 -16.86 0.74 39.84
C ASN A 203 -18.08 1.63 40.05
N ILE A 204 -18.91 1.86 39.03
CA ILE A 204 -20.13 2.67 39.17
C ILE A 204 -21.17 1.89 39.95
N ALA A 205 -21.41 0.62 39.59
CA ALA A 205 -22.27 -0.27 40.37
C ALA A 205 -21.77 -0.40 41.82
N SER A 206 -20.45 -0.58 42.00
CA SER A 206 -19.83 -0.63 43.33
C SER A 206 -20.04 0.66 44.13
N SER A 207 -19.97 1.83 43.47
CA SER A 207 -20.20 3.13 44.13
C SER A 207 -21.64 3.26 44.64
N CYS A 208 -22.63 2.80 43.86
CA CYS A 208 -24.02 2.77 44.30
C CYS A 208 -24.23 1.80 45.47
N LEU A 209 -23.64 0.60 45.40
CA LEU A 209 -23.73 -0.42 46.47
C LEU A 209 -23.11 0.05 47.78
N ILE A 210 -21.94 0.71 47.72
CA ILE A 210 -21.22 1.20 48.90
C ILE A 210 -21.91 2.44 49.49
N SER A 211 -22.35 3.37 48.65
CA SER A 211 -22.93 4.64 49.11
C SER A 211 -24.41 4.52 49.50
N GLY A 212 -25.12 3.52 48.99
CA GLY A 212 -26.58 3.39 49.10
C GLY A 212 -27.36 4.47 48.36
N LYS A 213 -26.71 5.24 47.47
CA LYS A 213 -27.30 6.34 46.71
C LYS A 213 -27.34 6.01 45.23
N ALA A 214 -28.30 6.59 44.53
CA ALA A 214 -28.32 6.59 43.07
C ALA A 214 -27.08 7.31 42.51
N ASP A 215 -26.63 6.87 41.34
CA ASP A 215 -25.56 7.57 40.62
C ASP A 215 -26.02 8.96 40.16
N THR A 216 -25.06 9.82 39.82
CA THR A 216 -25.34 11.19 39.36
C THR A 216 -25.53 11.27 37.85
N GLY A 217 -25.65 10.14 37.16
CA GLY A 217 -25.79 10.04 35.72
C GLY A 217 -24.50 10.25 34.95
N ARG A 218 -24.63 10.96 33.83
CA ARG A 218 -23.62 11.11 32.77
C ARG A 218 -22.49 12.05 33.13
N TRP A 219 -21.29 11.76 32.63
CA TRP A 219 -20.11 12.62 32.83
C TRP A 219 -19.42 13.05 31.53
N GLY A 220 -19.97 12.74 30.37
CA GLY A 220 -19.29 12.96 29.09
C GLY A 220 -17.98 12.19 29.05
N THR A 221 -16.89 12.88 28.73
CA THR A 221 -15.54 12.31 28.76
C THR A 221 -14.87 12.41 30.13
N ALA A 222 -15.52 13.02 31.12
CA ALA A 222 -14.92 13.30 32.42
C ALA A 222 -14.99 12.11 33.37
N HIS A 223 -13.95 11.92 34.18
CA HIS A 223 -14.00 10.99 35.30
C HIS A 223 -14.80 11.59 36.47
N PRO A 224 -15.70 10.85 37.14
CA PRO A 224 -16.55 11.39 38.22
C PRO A 224 -15.76 11.82 39.46
N SER A 225 -14.65 11.14 39.77
CA SER A 225 -13.91 11.31 41.03
C SER A 225 -12.48 11.83 40.88
N ILE A 226 -12.02 12.10 39.65
CA ILE A 226 -10.63 12.50 39.37
C ILE A 226 -10.67 13.73 38.48
N VAL A 227 -9.99 14.81 38.89
CA VAL A 227 -9.99 16.09 38.18
C VAL A 227 -8.57 16.66 38.13
N PRO A 228 -8.10 17.20 36.98
CA PRO A 228 -8.72 17.12 35.66
C PRO A 228 -8.47 15.73 35.02
N TYR A 229 -9.53 15.11 34.51
CA TYR A 229 -9.44 13.86 33.75
C TYR A 229 -10.59 13.81 32.76
N LYS A 230 -10.41 14.39 31.58
CA LYS A 230 -11.43 14.49 30.52
C LYS A 230 -10.81 14.81 29.17
N GLY A 231 -11.65 14.78 28.13
CA GLY A 231 -11.35 15.37 26.84
C GLY A 231 -11.51 16.89 26.88
N PHE A 232 -10.49 17.61 26.42
CA PHE A 232 -10.47 19.07 26.28
C PHE A 232 -10.42 19.45 24.80
N GLN A 233 -11.13 20.52 24.44
CA GLN A 233 -11.10 21.04 23.07
C GLN A 233 -9.75 21.68 22.77
N THR A 234 -9.26 21.46 21.56
CA THR A 234 -8.07 22.11 21.00
C THR A 234 -8.51 23.06 19.88
N LYS A 235 -7.56 23.65 19.15
CA LYS A 235 -7.88 24.53 18.01
C LYS A 235 -8.59 23.81 16.86
N ASP A 236 -8.32 22.52 16.67
CA ASP A 236 -8.76 21.73 15.50
C ASP A 236 -9.38 20.36 15.86
N GLY A 237 -9.49 20.03 17.14
CA GLY A 237 -9.99 18.73 17.59
C GLY A 237 -10.11 18.64 19.11
N SER A 238 -9.67 17.52 19.68
CA SER A 238 -9.71 17.31 21.13
C SER A 238 -8.56 16.44 21.61
N VAL A 239 -8.08 16.76 22.81
CA VAL A 239 -7.03 16.02 23.51
C VAL A 239 -7.56 15.51 24.84
N MET A 240 -7.41 14.21 25.09
CA MET A 240 -7.66 13.60 26.38
C MET A 240 -6.47 13.85 27.29
N LEU A 241 -6.68 14.46 28.45
CA LEU A 241 -5.62 14.70 29.44
C LEU A 241 -6.02 14.13 30.80
N GLY A 242 -5.09 13.42 31.44
CA GLY A 242 -5.31 12.75 32.72
C GLY A 242 -4.35 13.20 33.83
N GLY A 243 -4.78 14.14 34.67
CA GLY A 243 -4.13 14.50 35.94
C GLY A 243 -4.47 13.51 37.05
N GLY A 244 -4.21 12.21 36.82
CA GLY A 244 -4.73 11.09 37.64
C GLY A 244 -4.31 11.09 39.12
N ASN A 245 -3.34 11.90 39.51
CA ASN A 245 -2.91 12.15 40.87
C ASN A 245 -2.20 13.51 40.96
N ASP A 246 -1.90 13.98 42.16
CA ASP A 246 -1.33 15.31 42.38
C ASP A 246 0.03 15.51 41.70
N ARG A 247 0.84 14.44 41.57
CA ARG A 247 2.10 14.47 40.82
C ARG A 247 1.86 14.72 39.32
N LEU A 248 0.95 13.98 38.72
CA LEU A 248 0.60 14.13 37.29
C LEU A 248 -0.10 15.47 37.01
N TYR A 249 -0.90 15.97 37.95
CA TYR A 249 -1.47 17.32 37.88
C TYR A 249 -0.37 18.39 37.85
N GLY A 250 0.68 18.25 38.67
CA GLY A 250 1.85 19.13 38.63
C GLY A 250 2.51 19.17 37.25
N VAL A 251 2.83 18.00 36.70
CA VAL A 251 3.42 17.88 35.34
C VAL A 251 2.51 18.52 34.29
N MET A 252 1.20 18.33 34.40
CA MET A 252 0.22 18.94 33.51
C MET A 252 0.28 20.47 33.56
N CYS A 253 0.27 21.06 34.77
CA CYS A 253 0.34 22.50 34.96
C CYS A 253 1.62 23.09 34.35
N ASP A 254 2.76 22.42 34.54
CA ASP A 254 4.03 22.83 33.95
C ASP A 254 3.97 22.82 32.41
N LYS A 255 3.42 21.76 31.81
CA LYS A 255 3.30 21.62 30.35
C LYS A 255 2.26 22.57 29.73
N LEU A 256 1.22 22.93 30.49
CA LEU A 256 0.27 23.97 30.11
C LEU A 256 0.82 25.39 30.29
N GLY A 257 2.03 25.55 30.84
CA GLY A 257 2.65 26.86 31.10
C GLY A 257 1.95 27.64 32.22
N ARG A 258 1.42 26.90 33.20
CA ARG A 258 0.68 27.42 34.38
C ARG A 258 1.16 26.77 35.69
N PRO A 259 2.47 26.77 36.00
CA PRO A 259 3.01 26.14 37.21
C PRO A 259 2.44 26.74 38.52
N GLU A 260 1.92 27.97 38.47
CA GLU A 260 1.30 28.63 39.61
C GLU A 260 0.02 27.92 40.11
N TRP A 261 -0.69 27.19 39.25
CA TRP A 261 -1.92 26.47 39.63
C TRP A 261 -1.65 25.36 40.65
N ILE A 262 -0.44 24.81 40.68
CA ILE A 262 -0.01 23.77 41.64
C ILE A 262 -0.12 24.27 43.09
N LYS A 263 0.09 25.58 43.30
CA LYS A 263 0.06 26.22 44.62
C LYS A 263 -1.26 26.88 44.95
N ASP A 264 -2.21 26.90 44.01
CA ASP A 264 -3.53 27.47 44.25
C ASP A 264 -4.25 26.61 45.31
N PRO A 265 -4.68 27.18 46.45
CA PRO A 265 -5.38 26.45 47.51
C PRO A 265 -6.60 25.67 47.02
N ARG A 266 -7.19 26.05 45.88
CA ARG A 266 -8.34 25.36 45.27
C ARG A 266 -7.96 24.07 44.55
N PHE A 267 -6.70 23.89 44.16
CA PHE A 267 -6.28 22.81 43.25
C PHE A 267 -5.15 21.90 43.78
N VAL A 268 -4.72 22.12 45.03
CA VAL A 268 -3.58 21.39 45.63
C VAL A 268 -3.79 19.87 45.61
N THR A 269 -4.94 19.40 46.09
CA THR A 269 -5.25 17.97 46.15
C THR A 269 -6.36 17.61 45.17
N ASN A 270 -6.45 16.34 44.75
CA ASN A 270 -7.57 15.88 43.92
C ASN A 270 -8.93 16.20 44.55
N ALA A 271 -9.07 16.08 45.87
CA ALA A 271 -10.33 16.39 46.55
C ALA A 271 -10.71 17.87 46.41
N ASP A 272 -9.73 18.77 46.44
CA ASP A 272 -9.96 20.20 46.23
C ASP A 272 -10.27 20.50 44.77
N ARG A 273 -9.58 19.86 43.82
CA ARG A 273 -9.88 19.94 42.38
C ARG A 273 -11.28 19.43 42.05
N VAL A 274 -11.75 18.37 42.70
CA VAL A 274 -13.12 17.86 42.54
C VAL A 274 -14.16 18.87 43.01
N LYS A 275 -13.92 19.61 44.10
CA LYS A 275 -14.83 20.66 44.59
C LYS A 275 -14.89 21.86 43.65
N HIS A 276 -13.78 22.21 43.02
CA HIS A 276 -13.64 23.35 42.10
C HIS A 276 -13.49 22.91 40.64
N ARG A 277 -14.17 21.82 40.26
CA ARG A 277 -14.02 21.17 38.97
C ARG A 277 -14.24 22.13 37.80
N ASP A 278 -15.41 22.77 37.79
CA ASP A 278 -15.86 23.54 36.63
C ASP A 278 -14.88 24.68 36.34
N GLU A 279 -14.39 25.33 37.40
CA GLU A 279 -13.38 26.38 37.30
C GLU A 279 -12.04 25.85 36.76
N LEU A 280 -11.51 24.75 37.29
CA LEU A 280 -10.24 24.20 36.82
C LEU A 280 -10.33 23.70 35.37
N GLU A 281 -11.41 23.00 35.02
CA GLU A 281 -11.59 22.48 33.68
C GLU A 281 -11.74 23.61 32.64
N GLU A 282 -12.44 24.71 32.98
CA GLU A 282 -12.54 25.90 32.12
C GLU A 282 -11.17 26.57 31.91
N LEU A 283 -10.37 26.69 32.98
CA LEU A 283 -9.00 27.21 32.89
C LEU A 283 -8.11 26.36 31.98
N VAL A 284 -8.15 25.04 32.16
CA VAL A 284 -7.39 24.10 31.31
C VAL A 284 -7.86 24.19 29.86
N GLU A 285 -9.17 24.20 29.60
CA GLU A 285 -9.71 24.25 28.24
C GLU A 285 -9.37 25.57 27.53
N THR A 286 -9.36 26.68 28.25
CA THR A 286 -8.92 27.99 27.73
C THR A 286 -7.49 27.90 27.20
N VAL A 287 -6.60 27.19 27.90
CA VAL A 287 -5.23 26.96 27.44
C VAL A 287 -5.21 25.99 26.27
N THR A 288 -5.88 24.84 26.35
CA THR A 288 -5.81 23.81 25.30
C THR A 288 -6.34 24.30 23.95
N ARG A 289 -7.29 25.25 23.93
CA ARG A 289 -7.79 25.85 22.68
C ARG A 289 -6.76 26.69 21.91
N THR A 290 -5.63 27.04 22.52
CA THR A 290 -4.61 27.92 21.91
C THR A 290 -3.71 27.22 20.88
N LYS A 291 -3.65 25.88 20.89
CA LYS A 291 -2.82 25.06 19.99
C LYS A 291 -3.64 23.99 19.30
N THR A 292 -3.14 23.48 18.17
CA THR A 292 -3.70 22.30 17.51
C THR A 292 -3.52 21.05 18.37
N THR A 293 -4.25 19.99 18.04
CA THR A 293 -4.13 18.70 18.72
C THR A 293 -2.71 18.15 18.62
N GLN A 294 -2.12 18.17 17.42
CA GLN A 294 -0.74 17.69 17.21
C GLN A 294 0.29 18.51 18.01
N GLU A 295 0.16 19.85 18.03
CA GLU A 295 1.04 20.70 18.82
C GLU A 295 0.99 20.37 20.33
N TRP A 296 -0.17 19.95 20.85
CA TRP A 296 -0.27 19.48 22.24
C TRP A 296 0.39 18.12 22.45
N LEU A 297 0.21 17.18 21.51
CA LEU A 297 0.88 15.89 21.57
C LEU A 297 2.40 16.10 21.63
N ASP A 298 2.95 16.96 20.77
CA ASP A 298 4.39 17.28 20.74
C ASP A 298 4.88 17.91 22.05
N VAL A 299 4.08 18.77 22.69
CA VAL A 299 4.41 19.39 23.99
C VAL A 299 4.43 18.36 25.12
N LEU A 300 3.49 17.41 25.08
CA LEU A 300 3.30 16.38 26.09
C LEU A 300 4.23 15.17 25.90
N GLU A 301 4.86 15.06 24.73
CA GLU A 301 5.83 14.01 24.41
C GLU A 301 6.96 13.93 25.44
N GLY A 302 7.26 12.72 25.89
CA GLY A 302 8.27 12.46 26.93
C GLY A 302 7.96 13.03 28.33
N SER A 303 6.76 13.59 28.57
CA SER A 303 6.40 14.19 29.88
C SER A 303 6.16 13.17 30.99
N GLY A 304 5.92 11.90 30.63
CA GLY A 304 5.46 10.87 31.58
C GLY A 304 4.01 11.04 32.04
N MET A 305 3.25 11.95 31.41
CA MET A 305 1.81 12.14 31.63
C MET A 305 0.99 11.23 30.70
N PRO A 306 -0.17 10.71 31.12
CA PRO A 306 -1.15 10.11 30.20
C PRO A 306 -1.88 11.18 29.38
N TYR A 307 -1.78 11.09 28.05
CA TYR A 307 -2.49 11.93 27.09
C TYR A 307 -2.80 11.14 25.81
N ALA A 308 -3.80 11.59 25.04
CA ALA A 308 -4.11 11.05 23.72
C ALA A 308 -4.95 12.02 22.89
N ALA A 309 -4.86 11.98 21.56
CA ALA A 309 -5.86 12.59 20.71
C ALA A 309 -7.18 11.80 20.77
N ILE A 310 -8.32 12.48 20.66
CA ILE A 310 -9.61 11.82 20.45
C ILE A 310 -9.81 11.65 18.94
N ASN A 311 -9.49 10.45 18.44
CA ASN A 311 -9.52 10.14 17.01
C ASN A 311 -10.91 9.72 16.52
N ASP A 312 -11.19 9.93 15.24
CA ASP A 312 -12.26 9.22 14.54
C ASP A 312 -11.84 7.77 14.22
N ILE A 313 -12.76 7.01 13.61
CA ILE A 313 -12.52 5.59 13.29
C ILE A 313 -11.45 5.42 12.20
N GLN A 314 -11.40 6.30 11.19
CA GLN A 314 -10.43 6.20 10.13
C GLN A 314 -9.01 6.50 10.65
N GLY A 315 -8.86 7.57 11.42
CA GLY A 315 -7.62 7.92 12.11
C GLY A 315 -7.17 6.82 13.07
N THR A 316 -8.10 6.16 13.77
CA THR A 316 -7.78 4.99 14.61
C THR A 316 -7.25 3.81 13.79
N LEU A 317 -7.86 3.51 12.65
CA LEU A 317 -7.43 2.41 11.77
C LEU A 317 -6.09 2.67 11.10
N GLN A 318 -5.70 3.94 10.96
CA GLN A 318 -4.44 4.41 10.37
C GLN A 318 -3.39 4.80 11.44
N HIS A 319 -3.69 4.63 12.72
CA HIS A 319 -2.81 5.04 13.82
C HIS A 319 -1.56 4.18 13.87
N GLU A 320 -0.38 4.80 13.94
CA GLU A 320 0.93 4.10 13.91
C GLU A 320 1.07 3.00 14.97
N HIS A 321 0.52 3.22 16.17
CA HIS A 321 0.58 2.26 17.27
C HIS A 321 -0.20 0.97 17.02
N LYS A 322 -1.23 0.98 16.15
CA LYS A 322 -1.95 -0.25 15.81
C LYS A 322 -0.99 -1.32 15.30
N GLY A 323 0.15 -0.91 14.75
CA GLY A 323 1.04 -1.81 14.02
C GLY A 323 0.35 -2.28 12.74
N ASP A 324 1.15 -2.67 11.77
CA ASP A 324 0.71 -3.08 10.46
C ASP A 324 0.08 -4.50 10.44
N ASP A 325 -0.48 -4.98 11.55
CA ASP A 325 -1.23 -6.27 11.61
C ASP A 325 -2.49 -6.25 10.73
N CYS A 326 -2.87 -5.09 10.19
CA CYS A 326 -3.89 -4.96 9.13
C CYS A 326 -3.35 -4.35 7.83
N ALA A 327 -2.05 -4.08 7.71
CA ALA A 327 -1.45 -3.38 6.58
C ALA A 327 -0.06 -3.95 6.24
N ASN A 328 0.00 -5.14 5.63
CA ASN A 328 1.17 -5.66 4.88
C ASN A 328 2.57 -5.31 5.47
N ASP A 329 2.93 -5.86 6.62
CA ASP A 329 4.26 -5.66 7.27
C ASP A 329 5.39 -6.50 6.61
N TYR A 330 5.45 -6.48 5.27
CA TYR A 330 6.57 -7.06 4.53
C TYR A 330 7.35 -6.00 3.76
N GLU A 331 8.64 -6.25 3.59
CA GLU A 331 9.51 -5.49 2.70
C GLU A 331 9.64 -6.29 1.39
N ALA A 332 9.52 -5.64 0.24
CA ALA A 332 9.74 -6.31 -1.03
C ALA A 332 11.22 -6.21 -1.43
N LEU A 333 11.83 -7.31 -1.85
CA LEU A 333 13.23 -7.32 -2.28
C LEU A 333 13.31 -7.24 -3.82
N SER A 334 13.83 -6.12 -4.32
CA SER A 334 14.10 -5.88 -5.74
C SER A 334 15.60 -6.11 -6.02
N TYR A 335 15.95 -7.00 -6.95
CA TYR A 335 17.34 -7.40 -7.18
C TYR A 335 17.57 -7.94 -8.59
N CYS A 336 18.84 -8.08 -8.97
CA CYS A 336 19.24 -8.74 -10.21
C CYS A 336 19.61 -10.20 -9.93
N TRP A 337 18.99 -11.15 -10.64
CA TRP A 337 19.16 -12.59 -10.42
C TRP A 337 20.62 -13.08 -10.58
N GLY A 338 21.41 -12.45 -11.47
CA GLY A 338 22.79 -12.84 -11.78
C GLY A 338 22.88 -14.05 -12.73
N ASP A 339 24.11 -14.50 -13.05
CA ASP A 339 24.31 -15.69 -13.91
C ASP A 339 24.11 -16.99 -13.12
N VAL A 340 22.95 -17.61 -13.31
CA VAL A 340 22.52 -18.85 -12.64
C VAL A 340 23.40 -20.06 -12.99
N ARG A 341 24.16 -20.00 -14.09
CA ARG A 341 24.94 -21.14 -14.58
C ARG A 341 26.31 -21.25 -13.91
N ARG A 342 26.77 -20.21 -13.21
CA ARG A 342 28.12 -20.16 -12.62
C ARG A 342 28.14 -20.47 -11.12
N HIS A 343 27.11 -20.10 -10.35
CA HIS A 343 27.09 -20.30 -8.90
C HIS A 343 25.66 -20.45 -8.34
N GLN A 344 25.13 -21.67 -8.27
CA GLN A 344 23.92 -21.96 -7.50
C GLN A 344 24.28 -22.22 -6.04
N ARG A 345 23.69 -21.47 -5.11
CA ARG A 345 23.83 -21.72 -3.68
C ARG A 345 22.46 -21.98 -3.08
N LEU A 346 22.42 -22.84 -2.06
CA LEU A 346 21.18 -23.27 -1.44
C LEU A 346 20.85 -22.41 -0.22
N ILE A 347 19.58 -22.06 -0.06
CA ILE A 347 19.00 -21.55 1.18
C ILE A 347 17.98 -22.56 1.71
N GLU A 348 17.75 -22.58 3.01
CA GLU A 348 16.77 -23.47 3.63
C GLU A 348 15.51 -22.68 3.99
N ILE A 349 14.36 -23.18 3.55
CA ILE A 349 13.03 -22.64 3.86
C ILE A 349 12.17 -23.82 4.30
N ASP A 350 11.64 -23.77 5.52
CA ASP A 350 10.81 -24.83 6.12
C ASP A 350 11.38 -26.25 5.99
N GLY A 351 12.70 -26.39 6.21
CA GLY A 351 13.40 -27.67 6.13
C GLY A 351 13.70 -28.16 4.70
N ARG A 352 13.46 -27.32 3.68
CA ARG A 352 13.73 -27.65 2.26
C ARG A 352 14.79 -26.73 1.67
N ALA A 353 15.69 -27.29 0.87
CA ALA A 353 16.73 -26.55 0.20
C ALA A 353 16.24 -25.95 -1.12
N PHE A 354 16.40 -24.64 -1.30
CA PHE A 354 16.02 -23.87 -2.48
C PHE A 354 17.27 -23.25 -3.14
N PRO A 355 17.47 -23.44 -4.46
CA PRO A 355 18.57 -22.82 -5.17
C PRO A 355 18.30 -21.34 -5.42
N VAL A 356 19.26 -20.49 -5.06
CA VAL A 356 19.22 -19.04 -5.32
C VAL A 356 20.51 -18.56 -5.98
N GLY A 357 20.40 -17.48 -6.75
CA GLY A 357 21.55 -16.81 -7.36
C GLY A 357 22.43 -16.08 -6.33
N GLU A 358 23.67 -15.77 -6.72
CA GLU A 358 24.68 -15.11 -5.88
C GLU A 358 24.18 -13.77 -5.31
N ASN A 359 23.47 -12.98 -6.11
CA ASN A 359 22.96 -11.69 -5.68
C ASN A 359 21.85 -11.80 -4.63
N LEU A 360 20.90 -12.74 -4.80
CA LEU A 360 19.83 -12.95 -3.82
C LEU A 360 20.43 -13.45 -2.50
N GLN A 361 21.35 -14.41 -2.56
CA GLN A 361 22.02 -14.88 -1.35
C GLN A 361 22.79 -13.73 -0.66
N GLY A 362 23.55 -12.94 -1.42
CA GLY A 362 24.27 -11.78 -0.91
C GLY A 362 23.33 -10.77 -0.26
N ALA A 363 22.17 -10.51 -0.88
CA ALA A 363 21.14 -9.65 -0.30
C ALA A 363 20.66 -10.20 1.04
N LEU A 364 20.24 -11.47 1.09
CA LEU A 364 19.73 -12.10 2.32
C LEU A 364 20.77 -12.11 3.46
N GLN A 365 22.05 -12.29 3.13
CA GLN A 365 23.14 -12.24 4.11
C GLN A 365 23.36 -10.83 4.65
N ASN A 366 23.41 -9.81 3.78
CA ASN A 366 23.69 -8.43 4.18
C ASN A 366 22.49 -7.75 4.83
N LEU A 367 21.27 -8.11 4.43
CA LEU A 367 20.03 -7.55 4.96
C LEU A 367 19.61 -8.18 6.29
N ARG A 368 20.33 -9.22 6.75
CA ARG A 368 20.06 -9.88 8.01
C ARG A 368 20.27 -8.93 9.18
N ARG A 369 19.29 -8.86 10.06
CA ARG A 369 19.35 -8.10 11.30
C ARG A 369 19.62 -9.06 12.46
N SER A 370 20.48 -8.67 13.39
CA SER A 370 20.83 -9.48 14.57
C SER A 370 19.84 -9.32 15.72
N ASP A 371 19.05 -8.24 15.71
CA ASP A 371 18.17 -7.80 16.79
C ASP A 371 16.71 -8.20 16.59
N ARG A 372 16.27 -8.49 15.35
CA ARG A 372 14.86 -8.79 15.04
C ARG A 372 14.67 -9.56 13.72
N PRO A 373 13.57 -10.34 13.59
CA PRO A 373 13.18 -10.94 12.32
C PRO A 373 12.77 -9.88 11.28
N ARG A 374 12.81 -10.27 10.00
CA ARG A 374 12.31 -9.48 8.85
C ARG A 374 11.41 -10.38 8.02
N LEU A 375 10.29 -9.85 7.54
CA LEU A 375 9.44 -10.52 6.56
C LEU A 375 9.73 -9.92 5.18
N LEU A 376 10.22 -10.76 4.27
CA LEU A 376 10.59 -10.35 2.92
C LEU A 376 9.70 -11.04 1.89
N TRP A 377 9.14 -10.28 0.96
CA TRP A 377 8.58 -10.82 -0.27
C TRP A 377 9.66 -10.84 -1.35
N ILE A 378 9.86 -12.00 -1.97
CA ILE A 378 10.95 -12.26 -2.92
C ILE A 378 10.37 -13.03 -4.09
N ASP A 379 10.26 -12.37 -5.25
CA ASP A 379 9.65 -12.87 -6.48
C ASP A 379 10.03 -14.32 -6.82
N ALA A 380 11.31 -14.66 -6.85
CA ALA A 380 11.77 -15.97 -7.29
C ALA A 380 11.61 -17.08 -6.24
N ILE A 381 11.23 -16.72 -5.02
CA ILE A 381 10.85 -17.69 -3.98
C ILE A 381 9.32 -17.82 -3.96
N CYS A 382 8.62 -16.70 -4.08
CA CYS A 382 7.17 -16.63 -3.98
C CYS A 382 6.44 -17.03 -5.28
N ILE A 383 7.13 -17.05 -6.43
CA ILE A 383 6.55 -17.35 -7.74
C ILE A 383 7.22 -18.59 -8.33
N ASN A 384 6.42 -19.62 -8.62
CA ASN A 384 6.85 -20.78 -9.36
C ASN A 384 7.09 -20.44 -10.84
N GLN A 385 8.34 -20.13 -11.18
CA GLN A 385 8.74 -19.75 -12.55
C GLN A 385 8.51 -20.83 -13.62
N ARG A 386 8.18 -22.07 -13.23
CA ARG A 386 7.87 -23.18 -14.15
C ARG A 386 6.38 -23.33 -14.43
N ASP A 387 5.54 -22.65 -13.65
CA ASP A 387 4.10 -22.66 -13.82
C ASP A 387 3.68 -21.37 -14.52
N ALA A 388 3.21 -21.51 -15.77
CA ALA A 388 2.81 -20.38 -16.58
C ALA A 388 1.52 -19.72 -16.05
N GLU A 389 0.61 -20.49 -15.45
CA GLU A 389 -0.65 -19.98 -14.91
C GLU A 389 -0.39 -19.15 -13.65
N GLU A 390 0.39 -19.70 -12.72
CA GLU A 390 0.82 -18.97 -11.52
C GLU A 390 1.61 -17.71 -11.87
N ARG A 391 2.54 -17.79 -12.84
CA ARG A 391 3.31 -16.63 -13.29
C ARG A 391 2.42 -15.56 -13.92
N ASN A 392 1.43 -15.93 -14.73
CA ASN A 392 0.47 -15.00 -15.32
C ASN A 392 -0.31 -14.24 -14.24
N GLU A 393 -0.77 -14.94 -13.20
CA GLU A 393 -1.51 -14.35 -12.07
C GLU A 393 -0.61 -13.42 -11.23
N GLN A 394 0.58 -13.90 -10.85
CA GLN A 394 1.52 -13.15 -10.02
C GLN A 394 1.98 -11.85 -10.68
N VAL A 395 2.26 -11.86 -11.98
CA VAL A 395 2.67 -10.65 -12.70
C VAL A 395 1.57 -9.58 -12.70
N ARG A 396 0.28 -9.95 -12.66
CA ARG A 396 -0.83 -8.99 -12.48
C ARG A 396 -0.82 -8.38 -11.09
N MET A 397 -0.48 -9.17 -10.07
CA MET A 397 -0.44 -8.73 -8.68
C MET A 397 0.80 -7.90 -8.31
N MET A 398 1.85 -7.90 -9.13
CA MET A 398 3.12 -7.17 -8.85
C MET A 398 2.92 -5.70 -8.47
N LEU A 399 1.97 -5.02 -9.09
CA LEU A 399 1.62 -3.64 -8.77
C LEU A 399 1.13 -3.47 -7.33
N GLU A 400 0.23 -4.36 -6.91
CA GLU A 400 -0.34 -4.36 -5.58
C GLU A 400 0.68 -4.79 -4.55
N ILE A 401 1.51 -5.78 -4.88
CA ILE A 401 2.56 -6.30 -4.01
C ILE A 401 3.57 -5.17 -3.68
N TYR A 402 4.27 -4.66 -4.67
CA TYR A 402 5.29 -3.63 -4.43
C TYR A 402 4.68 -2.27 -4.02
N GLY A 403 3.44 -1.98 -4.44
CA GLY A 403 2.71 -0.78 -4.01
C GLY A 403 2.23 -0.84 -2.56
N ALA A 404 1.96 -2.04 -2.03
CA ALA A 404 1.52 -2.23 -0.66
C ALA A 404 2.67 -2.52 0.31
N ALA A 405 3.84 -2.96 -0.18
CA ALA A 405 5.04 -3.18 0.63
C ALA A 405 5.41 -1.95 1.46
N LYS A 406 5.87 -2.20 2.69
CA LYS A 406 6.35 -1.17 3.62
C LYS A 406 7.49 -0.34 3.01
N GLU A 407 8.44 -1.05 2.43
CA GLU A 407 9.54 -0.49 1.66
C GLU A 407 10.05 -1.52 0.64
N VAL A 408 10.58 -1.02 -0.47
CA VAL A 408 11.22 -1.82 -1.50
C VAL A 408 12.73 -1.70 -1.32
N VAL A 409 13.38 -2.81 -0.98
CA VAL A 409 14.83 -2.88 -0.84
C VAL A 409 15.43 -3.25 -2.19
N ALA A 410 16.12 -2.30 -2.80
CA ALA A 410 16.81 -2.41 -4.06
C ALA A 410 18.27 -2.83 -3.83
N TRP A 411 18.57 -4.10 -4.05
CA TRP A 411 19.90 -4.65 -3.84
C TRP A 411 20.80 -4.44 -5.06
N LEU A 412 21.84 -3.62 -4.91
CA LEU A 412 22.81 -3.28 -5.94
C LEU A 412 23.98 -4.27 -6.04
N GLY A 413 24.13 -5.16 -5.06
CA GLY A 413 25.23 -6.13 -4.98
C GLY A 413 26.20 -5.87 -3.82
N PRO A 414 27.24 -6.70 -3.68
CA PRO A 414 28.23 -6.58 -2.62
C PRO A 414 29.09 -5.31 -2.79
N SER A 415 29.69 -4.87 -1.67
CA SER A 415 30.64 -3.75 -1.67
C SER A 415 31.91 -4.10 -2.44
N THR A 416 32.42 -3.13 -3.18
CA THR A 416 33.76 -3.10 -3.76
C THR A 416 34.62 -2.07 -3.01
N GLN A 417 35.88 -1.93 -3.40
CA GLN A 417 36.77 -0.92 -2.85
C GLN A 417 36.29 0.53 -3.09
N HIS A 418 35.36 0.75 -4.03
CA HIS A 418 34.88 2.10 -4.40
C HIS A 418 33.44 2.38 -3.91
N THR A 419 32.75 1.39 -3.35
CA THR A 419 31.32 1.50 -2.98
C THR A 419 31.06 2.55 -1.90
N SER A 420 31.95 2.69 -0.91
CA SER A 420 31.79 3.70 0.16
C SER A 420 31.73 5.12 -0.40
N ILE A 421 32.60 5.40 -1.36
CA ILE A 421 32.74 6.69 -2.03
C ILE A 421 31.52 6.92 -2.92
N GLY A 422 31.16 5.94 -3.75
CA GLY A 422 29.97 6.02 -4.61
C GLY A 422 28.68 6.28 -3.83
N MET A 423 28.47 5.56 -2.71
CA MET A 423 27.26 5.74 -1.88
C MET A 423 27.25 7.08 -1.13
N SER A 424 28.41 7.53 -0.62
CA SER A 424 28.53 8.87 0.01
C SER A 424 28.22 9.99 -0.99
N LEU A 425 28.67 9.86 -2.24
CA LEU A 425 28.36 10.80 -3.32
C LEU A 425 26.85 10.89 -3.57
N LEU A 426 26.14 9.76 -3.60
CA LEU A 426 24.68 9.77 -3.76
C LEU A 426 23.97 10.45 -2.57
N VAL A 427 24.48 10.32 -1.35
CA VAL A 427 23.93 11.01 -0.17
C VAL A 427 24.09 12.52 -0.28
N ASP A 428 25.29 13.01 -0.64
CA ASP A 428 25.55 14.44 -0.83
C ASP A 428 24.65 15.04 -1.90
N ILE A 429 24.52 14.34 -3.04
CA ILE A 429 23.67 14.75 -4.15
C ILE A 429 22.19 14.77 -3.74
N LYS A 430 21.75 13.84 -2.89
CA LYS A 430 20.35 13.72 -2.42
C LYS A 430 19.98 14.89 -1.52
N ASN A 431 20.82 15.16 -0.53
CA ASN A 431 20.53 16.20 0.44
C ASN A 431 20.56 17.59 -0.21
N GLY A 432 21.35 17.74 -1.29
CA GLY A 432 21.58 19.00 -1.97
C GLY A 432 22.34 19.98 -1.07
N ARG A 433 23.15 20.84 -1.67
CA ARG A 433 24.04 21.72 -0.91
C ARG A 433 23.26 22.82 -0.19
N ARG A 434 23.67 23.13 1.04
CA ARG A 434 23.44 24.45 1.65
C ARG A 434 24.52 25.41 1.16
N GLU A 435 24.19 26.69 1.07
CA GLU A 435 25.13 27.72 0.63
C GLU A 435 26.35 27.76 1.59
N GLY A 436 27.56 27.52 1.08
CA GLY A 436 28.81 27.52 1.86
C GLY A 436 29.37 26.15 2.29
N GLU A 437 28.70 25.03 2.00
CA GLU A 437 29.23 23.69 2.29
C GLU A 437 30.03 23.11 1.11
N GLU A 438 31.27 22.68 1.37
CA GLU A 438 32.05 21.90 0.41
C GLU A 438 31.56 20.44 0.36
N PRO A 439 31.32 19.86 -0.83
CA PRO A 439 30.96 18.44 -0.95
C PRO A 439 32.00 17.51 -0.31
N SER A 440 31.58 16.35 0.21
CA SER A 440 32.50 15.38 0.86
C SER A 440 33.61 14.88 -0.06
N TRP A 441 33.44 15.06 -1.37
CA TRP A 441 34.35 14.62 -2.42
C TRP A 441 35.35 15.67 -2.91
N THR A 442 35.23 16.95 -2.53
CA THR A 442 36.24 17.96 -2.93
C THR A 442 37.61 17.69 -2.31
N ALA A 443 37.62 16.97 -1.19
CA ALA A 443 38.84 16.49 -0.55
C ALA A 443 39.43 15.22 -1.19
N LEU A 444 38.77 14.62 -2.19
CA LEU A 444 39.17 13.35 -2.79
C LEU A 444 39.84 13.55 -4.17
N PRO A 445 40.79 12.67 -4.57
CA PRO A 445 41.33 12.67 -5.91
C PRO A 445 40.23 12.48 -6.97
N PRO A 446 40.22 13.23 -8.10
CA PRO A 446 39.17 13.13 -9.12
C PRO A 446 38.95 11.71 -9.65
N GLN A 447 40.03 10.96 -9.86
CA GLN A 447 39.95 9.56 -10.30
C GLN A 447 39.15 8.68 -9.33
N LEU A 448 39.31 8.91 -8.02
CA LEU A 448 38.62 8.13 -6.99
C LEU A 448 37.12 8.43 -6.93
N VAL A 449 36.74 9.68 -7.20
CA VAL A 449 35.34 10.11 -7.35
C VAL A 449 34.69 9.45 -8.56
N LYS A 450 35.40 9.41 -9.69
CA LYS A 450 34.97 8.72 -10.92
C LYS A 450 34.79 7.23 -10.67
N ASP A 451 35.76 6.57 -10.05
CA ASP A 451 35.70 5.14 -9.79
C ASP A 451 34.53 4.80 -8.85
N GLY A 452 34.25 5.64 -7.84
CA GLY A 452 33.08 5.51 -6.97
C GLY A 452 31.75 5.62 -7.71
N LEU A 453 31.60 6.60 -8.61
CA LEU A 453 30.36 6.75 -9.38
C LEU A 453 30.17 5.68 -10.43
N MET A 454 31.24 5.32 -11.14
CA MET A 454 31.20 4.22 -12.11
C MET A 454 30.87 2.90 -11.44
N ASP A 455 31.39 2.65 -10.23
CA ASP A 455 31.06 1.46 -9.44
C ASP A 455 29.55 1.36 -9.17
N ILE A 456 28.88 2.46 -8.85
CA ILE A 456 27.43 2.45 -8.58
C ILE A 456 26.60 2.49 -9.86
N ALA A 457 26.93 3.36 -10.82
CA ALA A 457 26.16 3.52 -12.07
C ALA A 457 26.22 2.27 -12.96
N ALA A 458 27.32 1.51 -12.91
CA ALA A 458 27.49 0.27 -13.68
C ALA A 458 26.77 -0.95 -13.06
N ARG A 459 26.12 -0.82 -11.89
CA ARG A 459 25.41 -1.94 -11.26
C ARG A 459 24.25 -2.39 -12.14
N GLN A 460 24.12 -3.71 -12.29
CA GLN A 460 23.13 -4.34 -13.17
C GLN A 460 21.69 -3.90 -12.86
N TYR A 461 21.42 -3.55 -11.61
CA TYR A 461 20.15 -3.02 -11.14
C TYR A 461 19.62 -1.91 -12.04
N PHE A 462 20.45 -0.90 -12.33
CA PHE A 462 20.08 0.24 -13.18
C PHE A 462 19.92 -0.12 -14.65
N THR A 463 20.11 -1.37 -15.07
CA THR A 463 19.97 -1.75 -16.48
C THR A 463 18.73 -2.60 -16.75
N ARG A 464 17.98 -3.03 -15.73
CA ARG A 464 16.83 -3.94 -15.89
C ARG A 464 15.50 -3.20 -15.93
N LEU A 465 14.55 -3.77 -16.67
CA LEU A 465 13.22 -3.19 -16.82
C LEU A 465 12.31 -3.37 -15.61
N TRP A 466 12.18 -4.58 -15.06
CA TRP A 466 11.27 -4.86 -13.94
C TRP A 466 11.56 -3.99 -12.70
N VAL A 467 12.84 -3.67 -12.48
CA VAL A 467 13.30 -2.74 -11.46
C VAL A 467 12.64 -1.36 -11.59
N VAL A 468 12.39 -0.90 -12.82
CA VAL A 468 11.70 0.37 -13.08
C VAL A 468 10.28 0.31 -12.51
N GLN A 469 9.54 -0.77 -12.78
CA GLN A 469 8.19 -0.92 -12.26
C GLN A 469 8.18 -0.97 -10.73
N GLU A 470 9.02 -1.82 -10.15
CA GLU A 470 9.11 -2.05 -8.70
C GLU A 470 9.45 -0.78 -7.93
N THR A 471 10.35 0.05 -8.46
CA THR A 471 10.74 1.33 -7.83
C THR A 471 9.78 2.47 -8.12
N ALA A 472 9.17 2.48 -9.32
CA ALA A 472 8.17 3.48 -9.68
C ALA A 472 6.96 3.43 -8.74
N ILE A 473 6.47 2.23 -8.41
CA ILE A 473 5.25 2.06 -7.57
C ILE A 473 5.51 2.10 -6.07
N ALA A 474 6.78 2.00 -5.65
CA ALA A 474 7.16 1.96 -4.25
C ALA A 474 6.82 3.26 -3.50
N LYS A 475 6.34 3.11 -2.26
CA LYS A 475 6.19 4.23 -1.31
C LYS A 475 7.55 4.73 -0.81
N ARG A 476 8.48 3.80 -0.60
CA ARG A 476 9.84 4.03 -0.09
C ARG A 476 10.78 3.03 -0.74
N VAL A 477 11.93 3.51 -1.24
CA VAL A 477 12.98 2.68 -1.84
C VAL A 477 14.25 2.79 -1.01
N ILE A 478 14.87 1.66 -0.70
CA ILE A 478 16.20 1.61 -0.08
C ILE A 478 17.17 1.04 -1.10
N LEU A 479 18.12 1.85 -1.59
CA LEU A 479 19.25 1.29 -2.31
C LEU A 479 20.26 0.74 -1.31
N ALA A 480 20.51 -0.55 -1.37
CA ALA A 480 21.48 -1.24 -0.53
C ALA A 480 22.64 -1.80 -1.37
N CYS A 481 23.88 -1.51 -0.95
CA CYS A 481 25.10 -2.03 -1.56
C CYS A 481 26.11 -2.45 -0.50
N GLY A 482 26.18 -3.76 -0.23
CA GLY A 482 26.88 -4.32 0.92
C GLY A 482 26.38 -3.70 2.23
N GLN A 483 27.28 -3.12 3.02
CA GLN A 483 26.94 -2.49 4.31
C GLN A 483 26.39 -1.06 4.18
N TYR A 484 26.42 -0.47 2.99
CA TYR A 484 25.98 0.90 2.75
C TYR A 484 24.54 0.89 2.24
N SER A 485 23.75 1.85 2.71
CA SER A 485 22.41 2.05 2.20
C SER A 485 22.06 3.53 2.12
N ILE A 486 21.21 3.88 1.17
CA ILE A 486 20.57 5.18 1.08
C ILE A 486 19.07 4.98 0.91
N THR A 487 18.31 5.67 1.73
CA THR A 487 16.85 5.66 1.65
C THR A 487 16.38 6.82 0.79
N TRP A 488 15.49 6.51 -0.14
CA TRP A 488 14.71 7.48 -0.88
C TRP A 488 13.26 7.34 -0.50
N GLU A 489 12.74 8.41 0.08
CA GLU A 489 11.31 8.56 0.27
C GLU A 489 10.73 9.10 -1.03
N ASN A 490 9.52 8.68 -1.37
CA ASN A 490 8.83 9.21 -2.53
C ASN A 490 8.41 10.66 -2.21
N LYS A 491 9.33 11.61 -2.30
CA LYS A 491 9.13 13.05 -2.11
C LYS A 491 9.67 13.75 -3.33
N ILE A 492 8.78 14.32 -4.15
CA ILE A 492 9.08 15.00 -5.42
C ILE A 492 10.25 16.00 -5.26
N THR A 493 10.29 16.74 -4.15
CA THR A 493 11.33 17.73 -3.87
C THR A 493 12.72 17.11 -3.68
N GLU A 494 12.84 15.95 -3.04
CA GLU A 494 14.13 15.28 -2.83
C GLU A 494 14.65 14.68 -4.14
N ALA A 495 13.78 14.04 -4.92
CA ALA A 495 14.13 13.45 -6.20
C ALA A 495 14.49 14.50 -7.28
N LEU A 496 13.72 15.60 -7.40
CA LEU A 496 14.07 16.71 -8.29
C LEU A 496 15.38 17.39 -7.88
N ARG A 497 15.63 17.55 -6.58
CA ARG A 497 16.90 18.10 -6.07
C ARG A 497 18.06 17.18 -6.39
N PHE A 498 17.88 15.87 -6.25
CA PHE A 498 18.87 14.87 -6.61
C PHE A 498 19.18 14.88 -8.11
N LEU A 499 18.16 14.85 -8.97
CA LEU A 499 18.33 14.91 -10.43
C LEU A 499 19.01 16.20 -10.90
N ARG A 500 18.62 17.35 -10.35
CA ARG A 500 19.28 18.64 -10.64
C ARG A 500 20.73 18.63 -10.18
N SER A 501 21.02 18.06 -9.02
CA SER A 501 22.37 17.97 -8.47
C SER A 501 23.26 17.04 -9.31
N LEU A 502 22.74 15.91 -9.79
CA LEU A 502 23.43 15.03 -10.73
C LEU A 502 23.73 15.72 -12.07
N LYS A 503 22.72 16.36 -12.67
CA LYS A 503 22.87 17.09 -13.95
C LYS A 503 23.82 18.29 -13.81
N ALA A 504 23.80 18.99 -12.68
CA ALA A 504 24.71 20.09 -12.42
C ALA A 504 26.15 19.60 -12.20
N ALA A 505 26.34 18.50 -11.46
CA ALA A 505 27.65 17.90 -11.23
C ALA A 505 28.30 17.43 -12.54
N SER A 506 27.54 16.74 -13.41
CA SER A 506 28.06 16.25 -14.70
C SER A 506 28.46 17.35 -15.69
N LEU A 507 27.98 18.58 -15.50
CA LEU A 507 28.28 19.74 -16.35
C LEU A 507 29.36 20.68 -15.77
N SER A 508 29.78 20.48 -14.52
CA SER A 508 30.66 21.40 -13.78
C SER A 508 32.10 21.46 -14.33
N PRO A 509 32.76 22.65 -14.34
CA PRO A 509 34.13 22.81 -14.83
C PRO A 509 35.14 21.89 -14.14
N GLU A 510 34.97 21.66 -12.84
CA GLU A 510 35.85 20.82 -12.02
C GLU A 510 35.85 19.35 -12.48
N TRP A 511 34.75 18.89 -13.10
CA TRP A 511 34.65 17.57 -13.73
C TRP A 511 35.22 17.55 -15.16
N ARG A 512 35.22 18.69 -15.86
CA ARG A 512 35.81 18.82 -17.21
C ARG A 512 37.34 18.82 -17.19
N VAL A 513 37.97 19.25 -16.09
CA VAL A 513 39.44 19.34 -15.94
C VAL A 513 40.14 17.96 -15.93
N SER A 514 39.39 16.86 -15.89
CA SER A 514 39.93 15.49 -15.65
C SER A 514 39.71 14.49 -16.78
N ASP A 515 39.17 14.88 -17.95
CA ASP A 515 38.80 13.97 -19.06
C ASP A 515 37.84 12.81 -18.66
N MET A 516 37.14 12.93 -17.53
CA MET A 516 36.30 11.86 -16.98
C MET A 516 34.90 11.85 -17.64
N LYS A 517 34.74 11.11 -18.74
CA LYS A 517 33.40 10.75 -19.26
C LYS A 517 32.76 9.68 -18.37
N VAL A 518 31.75 10.04 -17.58
CA VAL A 518 30.95 9.12 -16.73
C VAL A 518 29.54 9.06 -17.31
N ASP A 519 29.08 7.86 -17.68
CA ASP A 519 27.70 7.66 -18.13
C ASP A 519 26.77 7.40 -16.93
N LEU A 520 26.03 8.44 -16.54
CA LEU A 520 25.03 8.39 -15.47
C LEU A 520 23.61 8.19 -16.00
N SER A 521 23.44 8.03 -17.31
CA SER A 521 22.13 7.94 -17.96
C SER A 521 21.25 6.83 -17.37
N PRO A 522 21.76 5.62 -17.06
CA PRO A 522 20.93 4.56 -16.50
C PRO A 522 20.27 4.94 -15.16
N LEU A 523 21.01 5.61 -14.28
CA LEU A 523 20.55 6.06 -12.95
C LEU A 523 19.57 7.23 -13.09
N ILE A 524 19.90 8.23 -13.91
CA ILE A 524 19.06 9.41 -14.15
C ILE A 524 17.72 9.00 -14.76
N ASN A 525 17.74 8.14 -15.78
CA ASN A 525 16.53 7.68 -16.46
C ASN A 525 15.62 6.92 -15.50
N LEU A 526 16.17 6.07 -14.62
CA LEU A 526 15.35 5.31 -13.65
C LEU A 526 14.61 6.25 -12.69
N LEU A 527 15.31 7.25 -12.16
CA LEU A 527 14.76 8.20 -11.21
C LEU A 527 13.78 9.17 -11.84
N GLN A 528 14.04 9.58 -13.09
CA GLN A 528 13.10 10.37 -13.87
C GLN A 528 11.80 9.58 -14.10
N MET A 529 11.90 8.32 -14.51
CA MET A 529 10.74 7.45 -14.67
C MET A 529 9.95 7.24 -13.36
N GLN A 530 10.63 7.06 -12.23
CA GLN A 530 9.97 6.99 -10.93
C GLN A 530 9.19 8.27 -10.60
N LEU A 531 9.71 9.44 -10.97
CA LEU A 531 9.01 10.72 -10.79
C LEU A 531 7.79 10.83 -11.71
N ASP A 532 7.92 10.44 -12.97
CA ASP A 532 6.88 10.63 -13.98
C ASP A 532 5.76 9.59 -13.88
N THR A 533 6.04 8.42 -13.30
CA THR A 533 5.09 7.29 -13.20
C THR A 533 4.73 6.89 -11.77
N GLY A 534 5.34 7.54 -10.76
CA GLY A 534 5.19 7.14 -9.36
C GLY A 534 3.90 7.57 -8.66
N PRO A 535 3.59 6.99 -7.49
CA PRO A 535 2.33 7.19 -6.78
C PRO A 535 1.98 8.65 -6.45
N GLN A 536 2.96 9.53 -6.24
CA GLN A 536 2.70 10.92 -5.90
C GLN A 536 2.47 11.84 -7.11
N TYR A 537 3.00 11.50 -8.29
CA TYR A 537 2.58 12.16 -9.54
C TYR A 537 1.08 12.00 -9.75
N ALA A 538 0.52 10.85 -9.33
CA ALA A 538 -0.90 10.61 -9.42
C ALA A 538 -1.78 11.55 -8.57
N VAL A 539 -1.21 12.15 -7.51
CA VAL A 539 -1.91 12.97 -6.52
C VAL A 539 -1.78 14.48 -6.79
N TRP A 540 -0.75 14.93 -7.52
CA TRP A 540 -0.36 16.35 -7.58
C TRP A 540 -0.75 17.15 -8.83
N GLU A 541 -1.15 16.56 -9.96
CA GLU A 541 -1.61 17.34 -11.13
C GLU A 541 -2.84 16.73 -11.82
N GLU A 542 -3.95 17.48 -11.86
CA GLU A 542 -5.08 17.27 -12.78
C GLU A 542 -4.77 17.77 -14.21
N THR A 543 -3.64 18.45 -14.42
CA THR A 543 -3.38 19.27 -15.61
C THR A 543 -2.17 18.88 -16.47
N ARG A 544 -1.37 17.86 -16.09
CA ARG A 544 -0.38 17.25 -17.00
C ARG A 544 -0.77 15.80 -17.31
N PRO A 545 -0.79 15.41 -18.60
CA PRO A 545 -0.92 14.00 -18.96
C PRO A 545 0.32 13.23 -18.50
N LEU A 546 0.11 12.01 -18.00
CA LEU A 546 1.19 11.03 -17.81
C LEU A 546 1.96 10.84 -19.10
N PRO A 547 3.25 10.43 -19.04
CA PRO A 547 3.94 9.98 -20.22
C PRO A 547 3.11 8.87 -20.88
N ASP A 548 2.89 8.99 -22.18
CA ASP A 548 2.14 7.97 -22.91
C ASP A 548 2.93 6.66 -22.95
N LEU A 549 2.26 5.55 -23.29
CA LEU A 549 2.93 4.24 -23.38
C LEU A 549 4.16 4.28 -24.29
N LEU A 550 4.15 5.12 -25.33
CA LEU A 550 5.23 5.26 -26.29
C LEU A 550 6.42 6.01 -25.68
N GLU A 551 6.20 7.00 -24.81
CA GLU A 551 7.22 7.73 -24.08
C GLU A 551 7.91 6.83 -23.06
N ILE A 552 7.15 6.06 -22.27
CA ILE A 552 7.72 5.10 -21.32
C ILE A 552 8.45 3.97 -22.07
N ALA A 553 7.89 3.46 -23.18
CA ALA A 553 8.55 2.46 -24.03
C ALA A 553 9.84 3.01 -24.64
N TYR A 554 9.81 4.25 -25.13
CA TYR A 554 10.99 4.93 -25.65
C TYR A 554 12.07 5.05 -24.57
N ASP A 555 11.73 5.55 -23.39
CA ASP A 555 12.69 5.73 -22.29
C ASP A 555 13.24 4.42 -21.73
N THR A 556 12.54 3.31 -21.93
CA THR A 556 12.96 1.98 -21.47
C THR A 556 13.57 1.08 -22.53
N ARG A 557 13.55 1.46 -23.81
CA ARG A 557 13.99 0.62 -24.95
C ARG A 557 15.39 0.01 -24.82
N HIS A 558 16.27 0.65 -24.05
CA HIS A 558 17.66 0.23 -23.85
C HIS A 558 17.86 -0.66 -22.62
N ARG A 559 16.79 -0.96 -21.87
CA ARG A 559 16.84 -1.79 -20.66
C ARG A 559 16.82 -3.27 -21.01
N LYS A 560 17.50 -4.07 -20.19
CA LYS A 560 17.65 -5.51 -20.35
C LYS A 560 16.46 -6.27 -19.77
N THR A 561 15.99 -7.26 -20.51
CA THR A 561 15.04 -8.28 -20.06
C THR A 561 15.55 -9.66 -20.48
N SER A 562 15.13 -10.70 -19.75
CA SER A 562 15.46 -12.09 -20.11
C SER A 562 14.44 -12.67 -21.08
N ASP A 563 13.19 -12.24 -20.96
CA ASP A 563 12.11 -12.50 -21.91
C ASP A 563 11.76 -11.19 -22.63
N MET A 564 11.51 -11.23 -23.94
CA MET A 564 11.14 -10.03 -24.69
C MET A 564 9.71 -9.56 -24.37
N ARG A 565 8.83 -10.46 -23.92
CA ARG A 565 7.45 -10.13 -23.52
C ARG A 565 7.39 -9.26 -22.26
N ASP A 566 8.38 -9.40 -21.38
CA ASP A 566 8.54 -8.57 -20.18
C ASP A 566 8.59 -7.07 -20.52
N GLN A 567 9.10 -6.72 -21.71
CA GLN A 567 9.10 -5.34 -22.18
C GLN A 567 7.69 -4.76 -22.25
N LEU A 568 6.73 -5.55 -22.72
CA LEU A 568 5.34 -5.13 -22.82
C LEU A 568 4.62 -5.26 -21.47
N TYR A 569 4.82 -6.36 -20.75
CA TYR A 569 4.09 -6.63 -19.50
C TYR A 569 4.44 -5.65 -18.38
N ALA A 570 5.72 -5.30 -18.20
CA ALA A 570 6.13 -4.30 -17.20
C ALA A 570 5.59 -2.89 -17.54
N LEU A 571 5.51 -2.55 -18.83
CA LEU A 571 5.00 -1.25 -19.28
C LEU A 571 3.48 -1.14 -19.16
N VAL A 572 2.74 -2.17 -19.59
CA VAL A 572 1.28 -2.18 -19.53
C VAL A 572 0.79 -2.18 -18.08
N THR A 573 1.45 -2.91 -17.20
CA THR A 573 1.11 -2.91 -15.77
C THR A 573 1.27 -1.53 -15.14
N LEU A 574 2.30 -0.75 -15.49
CA LEU A 574 2.41 0.65 -15.01
C LEU A 574 1.18 1.52 -15.40
N LEU A 575 0.53 1.23 -16.52
CA LEU A 575 -0.66 1.96 -16.99
C LEU A 575 -1.96 1.51 -16.32
N TYR A 576 -2.08 0.25 -15.90
CA TYR A 576 -3.28 -0.31 -15.27
C TYR A 576 -3.77 0.49 -14.07
N ARG A 577 -2.85 1.02 -13.26
CA ARG A 577 -3.17 1.80 -12.04
C ARG A 577 -4.07 3.01 -12.31
N ARG A 578 -4.01 3.59 -13.52
CA ARG A 578 -4.78 4.77 -13.92
C ARG A 578 -5.92 4.46 -14.88
N ARG A 579 -5.82 3.34 -15.63
CA ARG A 579 -6.89 2.85 -16.51
C ARG A 579 -7.15 1.36 -16.23
N PRO A 580 -7.94 1.03 -15.19
CA PRO A 580 -8.29 -0.36 -14.88
C PRO A 580 -8.95 -1.09 -16.05
N SER A 581 -9.64 -0.38 -16.96
CA SER A 581 -10.27 -0.97 -18.15
C SER A 581 -9.26 -1.60 -19.13
N LEU A 582 -8.02 -1.10 -19.18
CA LEU A 582 -6.95 -1.72 -19.98
C LEU A 582 -6.55 -3.10 -19.41
N ALA A 583 -6.73 -3.33 -18.11
CA ALA A 583 -6.45 -4.61 -17.47
C ALA A 583 -7.44 -5.70 -17.89
N SER A 584 -8.68 -5.35 -18.22
CA SER A 584 -9.66 -6.29 -18.77
C SER A 584 -9.42 -6.64 -20.24
N GLU A 585 -8.77 -5.77 -21.01
CA GLU A 585 -8.60 -5.92 -22.46
C GLU A 585 -7.25 -6.53 -22.88
N PHE A 586 -6.17 -6.22 -22.15
CA PHE A 586 -4.84 -6.80 -22.40
C PHE A 586 -4.58 -7.92 -21.41
N LYS A 587 -4.37 -9.16 -21.88
CA LYS A 587 -4.14 -10.31 -20.99
C LYS A 587 -2.66 -10.68 -20.97
N ILE A 588 -2.07 -10.62 -19.78
CA ILE A 588 -0.75 -11.21 -19.53
C ILE A 588 -0.86 -12.72 -19.70
N ASP A 589 -0.12 -13.26 -20.67
CA ASP A 589 -0.09 -14.69 -21.00
C ASP A 589 1.26 -15.11 -21.59
N TYR A 590 2.11 -15.69 -20.75
CA TYR A 590 3.42 -16.19 -21.17
C TYR A 590 3.36 -17.50 -21.99
N THR A 591 2.19 -18.00 -22.37
CA THR A 591 2.07 -19.08 -23.35
C THR A 591 2.08 -18.58 -24.79
N MET A 592 1.79 -17.29 -25.02
CA MET A 592 1.81 -16.64 -26.34
C MET A 592 3.23 -16.38 -26.83
N SER A 593 3.45 -16.38 -28.15
CA SER A 593 4.70 -15.91 -28.75
C SER A 593 4.92 -14.42 -28.52
N VAL A 594 6.13 -13.94 -28.81
CA VAL A 594 6.44 -12.50 -28.73
C VAL A 594 5.56 -11.73 -29.71
N GLU A 595 5.45 -12.21 -30.95
CA GLU A 595 4.64 -11.65 -32.03
C GLU A 595 3.16 -11.59 -31.66
N GLU A 596 2.59 -12.69 -31.15
CA GLU A 596 1.20 -12.76 -30.69
C GLU A 596 0.93 -11.75 -29.56
N THR A 597 1.90 -11.54 -28.66
CA THR A 597 1.80 -10.56 -27.57
C THR A 597 1.77 -9.13 -28.11
N TYR A 598 2.56 -8.82 -29.14
CA TYR A 598 2.54 -7.51 -29.81
C TYR A 598 1.22 -7.27 -30.55
N GLU A 599 0.70 -8.26 -31.26
CA GLU A 599 -0.59 -8.17 -31.97
C GLU A 599 -1.76 -7.94 -30.99
N GLN A 600 -1.74 -8.61 -29.84
CA GLN A 600 -2.71 -8.38 -28.77
C GLN A 600 -2.64 -6.94 -28.26
N LEU A 601 -1.44 -6.41 -27.98
CA LEU A 601 -1.27 -5.04 -27.52
C LEU A 601 -1.81 -4.04 -28.55
N GLN A 602 -1.48 -4.24 -29.83
CA GLN A 602 -1.94 -3.38 -30.91
C GLN A 602 -3.48 -3.38 -31.00
N THR A 603 -4.09 -4.57 -30.90
CA THR A 603 -5.54 -4.74 -30.91
C THR A 603 -6.21 -4.08 -29.70
N THR A 604 -5.65 -4.26 -28.49
CA THR A 604 -6.14 -3.61 -27.27
C THR A 604 -6.02 -2.09 -27.37
N VAL A 605 -4.89 -1.57 -27.84
CA VAL A 605 -4.67 -0.13 -28.02
C VAL A 605 -5.65 0.46 -29.03
N GLN A 606 -5.94 -0.23 -30.14
CA GLN A 606 -6.90 0.19 -31.16
C GLN A 606 -8.35 0.18 -30.68
N ASN A 607 -8.72 -0.78 -29.82
CA ASN A 607 -10.07 -0.90 -29.28
C ASN A 607 -10.33 0.02 -28.08
N SER A 608 -9.28 0.36 -27.32
CA SER A 608 -9.36 1.28 -26.19
C SER A 608 -9.45 2.75 -26.64
N ASP A 609 -10.10 3.59 -25.85
CA ASP A 609 -10.27 5.05 -26.04
C ASP A 609 -8.94 5.87 -26.02
N LEU A 610 -7.80 5.28 -26.40
CA LEU A 610 -6.51 5.98 -26.64
C LEU A 610 -6.59 6.95 -27.85
N SER A 611 -7.62 6.84 -28.68
CA SER A 611 -7.93 7.78 -29.77
C SER A 611 -8.61 9.09 -29.31
N ARG A 612 -9.15 9.15 -28.08
CA ARG A 612 -9.87 10.34 -27.57
C ARG A 612 -8.99 11.42 -26.93
N GLY A 613 -7.67 11.27 -26.94
CA GLY A 613 -6.73 12.38 -26.69
C GLY A 613 -6.59 13.36 -27.87
N HIS A 614 -7.20 13.06 -29.01
CA HIS A 614 -7.12 13.86 -30.25
C HIS A 614 -8.40 14.66 -30.56
N GLU A 615 -9.05 15.26 -29.55
CA GLU A 615 -10.10 16.26 -29.79
C GLU A 615 -9.69 17.72 -29.53
N VAL A 616 -8.45 17.98 -29.09
CA VAL A 616 -7.93 19.37 -28.96
C VAL A 616 -7.11 19.83 -30.20
N SER A 617 -6.95 19.01 -31.24
CA SER A 617 -6.31 19.48 -32.49
C SER A 617 -6.96 18.95 -33.77
N ARG A 618 -8.27 18.71 -33.76
CA ARG A 618 -9.05 18.35 -34.96
C ARG A 618 -9.24 19.48 -35.99
N ASN A 619 -8.58 20.62 -35.81
CA ASN A 619 -8.60 21.72 -36.78
C ASN A 619 -7.34 21.83 -37.66
N ASN A 620 -6.35 20.94 -37.55
CA ASN A 620 -5.25 20.90 -38.51
C ASN A 620 -4.76 19.47 -38.71
N LEU A 621 -5.33 18.78 -39.71
CA LEU A 621 -4.64 17.93 -40.69
C LEU A 621 -5.65 16.95 -41.31
N CYS A 622 -6.02 17.25 -42.56
CA CYS A 622 -6.92 16.50 -43.42
C CYS A 622 -6.19 15.33 -44.11
N SER A 623 -6.86 14.17 -44.12
CA SER A 623 -6.78 12.97 -44.98
C SER A 623 -5.43 12.33 -45.37
N GLN A 624 -5.42 10.99 -45.43
CA GLN A 624 -4.33 10.13 -45.92
C GLN A 624 -3.84 10.48 -47.34
N ASP A 625 -4.61 11.24 -48.13
CA ASP A 625 -4.19 11.76 -49.44
C ASP A 625 -3.00 12.72 -49.35
N ASN A 626 -2.83 13.39 -48.21
CA ASN A 626 -1.78 14.40 -47.99
C ASN A 626 -0.39 13.77 -47.72
N LEU A 627 -0.34 12.50 -47.30
CA LEU A 627 0.94 11.79 -47.10
C LEU A 627 1.49 11.27 -48.44
N GLN A 628 0.63 10.69 -49.27
CA GLN A 628 1.00 10.21 -50.61
C GLN A 628 1.38 11.37 -51.53
N GLN A 629 0.70 12.51 -51.41
CA GLN A 629 1.02 13.73 -52.15
C GLN A 629 2.37 14.33 -51.72
N LYS A 630 2.67 14.36 -50.40
CA LYS A 630 3.98 14.84 -49.89
C LYS A 630 5.14 13.91 -50.25
N VAL A 631 4.91 12.59 -50.33
CA VAL A 631 5.89 11.62 -50.82
C VAL A 631 6.16 11.83 -52.31
N ASN A 632 5.12 12.06 -53.13
CA ASN A 632 5.29 12.35 -54.55
C ASN A 632 5.96 13.72 -54.81
N GLU A 633 5.64 14.74 -54.01
CA GLU A 633 6.30 16.07 -54.07
C GLU A 633 7.78 15.99 -53.66
N ALA A 634 8.12 15.17 -52.66
CA ALA A 634 9.50 14.93 -52.25
C ALA A 634 10.31 14.14 -53.30
N VAL A 635 9.68 13.19 -54.01
CA VAL A 635 10.29 12.44 -55.13
C VAL A 635 10.54 13.36 -56.33
N VAL A 636 9.62 14.28 -56.64
CA VAL A 636 9.78 15.25 -57.73
C VAL A 636 10.83 16.32 -57.38
N SER A 637 10.89 16.77 -56.12
CA SER A 637 11.91 17.71 -55.65
C SER A 637 13.32 17.10 -55.61
N ALA A 638 13.44 15.81 -55.33
CA ALA A 638 14.72 15.08 -55.38
C ALA A 638 15.20 14.81 -56.82
N ALA A 639 14.27 14.70 -57.77
CA ALA A 639 14.59 14.58 -59.19
C ALA A 639 15.08 15.91 -59.81
N SER A 640 14.50 17.06 -59.42
CA SER A 640 14.96 18.37 -59.92
C SER A 640 16.33 18.78 -59.36
N MET A 641 16.66 18.38 -58.13
CA MET A 641 17.98 18.61 -57.52
C MET A 641 19.10 17.78 -58.18
N ARG A 642 18.76 16.75 -58.97
CA ARG A 642 19.71 15.95 -59.75
C ARG A 642 20.12 16.63 -61.06
N ASP A 643 19.23 17.42 -61.66
CA ASP A 643 19.50 18.16 -62.89
C ASP A 643 20.30 19.45 -62.61
N ASP A 644 20.09 20.10 -61.46
CA ASP A 644 20.87 21.29 -61.04
C ASP A 644 22.31 20.95 -60.63
N ALA A 645 22.56 19.74 -60.10
CA ALA A 645 23.90 19.31 -59.66
C ALA A 645 24.81 18.81 -60.81
N GLN A 646 24.28 18.64 -62.03
CA GLN A 646 25.09 18.29 -63.22
C GLN A 646 25.70 19.52 -63.93
N ILE A 647 25.37 20.75 -63.52
CA ILE A 647 25.80 21.96 -64.24
C ILE A 647 27.12 22.57 -63.71
N GLU A 648 27.59 22.22 -62.52
CA GLU A 648 28.80 22.82 -61.92
C GLU A 648 30.00 21.85 -61.79
N GLY A 649 30.38 21.22 -62.89
CA GLY A 649 31.57 20.35 -62.96
C GLY A 649 32.49 20.67 -64.12
N GLU A 650 33.30 21.73 -64.03
CA GLU A 650 34.52 21.85 -64.84
C GLU A 650 35.77 22.10 -63.97
N GLU A 651 36.58 21.04 -63.91
CA GLU A 651 38.04 21.00 -64.14
C GLU A 651 39.08 21.60 -63.16
N LEU A 652 40.07 20.73 -62.85
CA LEU A 652 41.54 20.93 -62.73
C LEU A 652 42.26 20.95 -61.35
N VAL A 653 42.95 19.81 -61.10
CA VAL A 653 44.42 19.58 -60.90
C VAL A 653 45.20 20.30 -59.75
N PRO A 654 46.16 19.62 -59.06
CA PRO A 654 46.70 20.09 -57.78
C PRO A 654 48.14 20.65 -57.85
N SER A 655 48.47 21.66 -57.02
CA SER A 655 49.87 21.85 -56.53
C SER A 655 50.03 22.76 -55.29
N SER A 656 50.92 22.29 -54.41
CA SER A 656 51.73 22.87 -53.31
C SER A 656 51.48 24.25 -52.65
N HIS A 657 51.54 24.17 -51.30
CA HIS A 657 52.14 25.07 -50.28
C HIS A 657 51.37 26.28 -49.70
N LYS A 658 51.40 26.28 -48.34
CA LYS A 658 51.31 27.37 -47.34
C LYS A 658 49.94 27.80 -46.77
N THR A 659 49.89 27.69 -45.44
CA THR A 659 49.10 28.40 -44.40
C THR A 659 48.22 29.59 -44.83
N VAL A 660 46.93 29.56 -44.47
CA VAL A 660 46.24 30.38 -43.43
C VAL A 660 44.70 30.18 -43.55
N ASN A 661 44.05 30.02 -42.39
CA ASN A 661 42.63 30.19 -42.01
C ASN A 661 41.45 29.95 -42.98
N SER A 662 40.50 29.20 -42.40
CA SER A 662 39.03 29.29 -42.51
C SER A 662 38.31 28.48 -43.59
N THR A 663 37.06 28.14 -43.22
CA THR A 663 35.94 27.56 -43.96
C THR A 663 35.85 26.03 -44.15
N ARG A 664 34.76 25.51 -43.55
CA ARG A 664 34.15 24.18 -43.73
C ARG A 664 33.87 23.88 -45.19
N GLY A 665 34.18 22.65 -45.60
CA GLY A 665 33.68 22.03 -46.82
C GLY A 665 34.12 20.57 -46.85
N GLU A 666 33.34 19.66 -46.27
CA GLU A 666 33.49 18.23 -46.52
C GLU A 666 32.70 17.86 -47.77
N VAL A 667 33.44 17.37 -48.77
CA VAL A 667 32.96 16.72 -49.99
C VAL A 667 32.29 15.39 -49.60
N LEU A 668 31.09 15.13 -50.14
CA LEU A 668 30.37 13.87 -49.98
C LEU A 668 31.24 12.70 -50.47
N ARG A 669 31.48 11.71 -49.60
CA ARG A 669 32.22 10.50 -49.99
C ARG A 669 31.29 9.52 -50.73
N THR A 670 31.89 8.79 -51.67
CA THR A 670 31.31 7.85 -52.65
C THR A 670 30.35 6.80 -52.06
N ASP A 671 30.47 6.55 -50.76
CA ASP A 671 29.69 5.65 -49.92
C ASP A 671 28.19 6.00 -49.84
N GLN A 672 27.80 7.27 -50.04
CA GLN A 672 26.39 7.67 -50.00
C GLN A 672 25.63 7.41 -51.30
N PHE A 673 26.32 7.33 -52.45
CA PHE A 673 25.68 6.98 -53.73
C PHE A 673 25.39 5.48 -53.84
N GLU A 674 26.25 4.62 -53.28
CA GLU A 674 25.98 3.17 -53.19
C GLU A 674 24.80 2.83 -52.26
N ALA A 675 24.57 3.64 -51.22
CA ALA A 675 23.41 3.48 -50.33
C ALA A 675 22.09 3.82 -51.04
N LEU A 676 22.11 4.81 -51.95
CA LEU A 676 20.93 5.23 -52.70
C LEU A 676 20.48 4.19 -53.75
N ASP A 677 21.43 3.52 -54.41
CA ASP A 677 21.13 2.46 -55.38
C ASP A 677 20.66 1.17 -54.68
N ARG A 678 21.20 0.84 -53.48
CA ARG A 678 20.69 -0.27 -52.65
C ARG A 678 19.28 -0.01 -52.11
N ALA A 679 18.96 1.23 -51.75
CA ALA A 679 17.62 1.62 -51.30
C ALA A 679 16.57 1.51 -52.41
N LYS A 680 16.96 1.68 -53.68
CA LYS A 680 16.07 1.47 -54.84
C LYS A 680 15.79 -0.01 -55.11
N GLU A 681 16.79 -0.89 -54.98
CA GLU A 681 16.58 -2.34 -55.13
C GLU A 681 15.71 -2.93 -54.00
N PHE A 682 15.75 -2.35 -52.80
CA PHE A 682 14.93 -2.78 -51.66
C PHE A 682 13.44 -2.40 -51.76
N LEU A 683 13.09 -1.39 -52.57
CA LEU A 683 11.71 -0.89 -52.68
C LEU A 683 10.78 -1.76 -53.54
N THR A 684 11.28 -2.84 -54.14
CA THR A 684 10.45 -3.82 -54.84
C THR A 684 9.95 -4.97 -53.95
N GLU A 685 10.40 -5.09 -52.70
CA GLU A 685 9.99 -6.17 -51.78
C GLU A 685 9.49 -5.62 -50.43
N ASN A 686 8.28 -5.02 -50.44
CA ASN A 686 7.31 -4.86 -49.32
C ASN A 686 7.76 -4.55 -47.86
N HIS A 687 8.94 -3.99 -47.59
CA HIS A 687 9.35 -3.54 -46.25
C HIS A 687 9.27 -2.00 -46.12
N VAL A 688 8.07 -1.47 -45.90
CA VAL A 688 7.81 -0.01 -45.86
C VAL A 688 8.30 0.65 -44.56
N ALA A 689 8.40 -0.10 -43.45
CA ALA A 689 8.79 0.45 -42.14
C ALA A 689 10.31 0.67 -41.98
N GLU A 690 11.14 -0.26 -42.45
CA GLU A 690 12.61 -0.12 -42.40
C GLU A 690 13.13 0.94 -43.40
N ALA A 691 12.47 1.10 -44.55
CA ALA A 691 12.81 2.14 -45.52
C ALA A 691 12.52 3.56 -45.00
N ALA A 692 11.45 3.73 -44.21
CA ALA A 692 11.11 5.00 -43.56
C ALA A 692 12.13 5.38 -42.47
N GLU A 693 12.60 4.40 -41.69
CA GLU A 693 13.59 4.60 -40.63
C GLU A 693 14.97 5.00 -41.18
N GLN A 694 15.41 4.42 -42.31
CA GLN A 694 16.68 4.81 -42.96
C GLN A 694 16.58 6.14 -43.71
N LEU A 695 15.44 6.46 -44.35
CA LEU A 695 15.22 7.75 -45.01
C LEU A 695 15.08 8.91 -44.01
N GLU A 696 14.48 8.68 -42.83
CA GLU A 696 14.47 9.67 -41.75
C GLU A 696 15.85 9.88 -41.12
N GLN A 697 16.66 8.83 -40.94
CA GLN A 697 18.05 8.97 -40.49
C GLN A 697 18.93 9.72 -41.51
N LEU A 698 18.71 9.51 -42.81
CA LEU A 698 19.39 10.23 -43.89
C LEU A 698 18.93 11.70 -43.98
N ALA A 699 17.62 11.96 -43.85
CA ALA A 699 17.04 13.29 -43.81
C ALA A 699 17.46 14.09 -42.56
N PHE A 700 17.61 13.40 -41.42
CA PHE A 700 18.13 13.97 -40.18
C PHE A 700 19.63 14.30 -40.30
N SER A 701 20.43 13.43 -40.94
CA SER A 701 21.85 13.72 -41.20
C SER A 701 22.06 14.85 -42.20
N LEU A 702 21.22 14.95 -43.25
CA LEU A 702 21.27 16.04 -44.23
C LEU A 702 20.74 17.37 -43.68
N ARG A 703 19.74 17.35 -42.79
CA ARG A 703 19.27 18.55 -42.06
C ARG A 703 20.30 19.07 -41.05
N ASN A 704 21.05 18.19 -40.40
CA ASN A 704 22.12 18.59 -39.48
C ASN A 704 23.35 19.18 -40.19
N LEU A 705 23.56 18.88 -41.47
CA LEU A 705 24.57 19.57 -42.30
C LEU A 705 24.11 20.96 -42.78
N SER A 706 22.81 21.27 -42.80
CA SER A 706 22.30 22.61 -43.16
C SER A 706 22.08 23.54 -41.97
N CYS A 707 21.94 23.00 -40.74
CA CYS A 707 21.79 23.80 -39.52
C CYS A 707 23.09 24.44 -39.00
N GLU A 708 24.25 24.08 -39.56
CA GLU A 708 25.53 24.71 -39.24
C GLU A 708 25.88 25.93 -40.11
N LYS A 709 24.93 26.45 -40.89
CA LYS A 709 25.09 27.66 -41.73
C LYS A 709 24.15 28.83 -41.38
N SER A 710 23.34 28.77 -40.31
CA SER A 710 22.42 29.87 -39.94
C SER A 710 22.70 30.57 -38.59
N VAL A 711 23.84 30.30 -37.95
CA VAL A 711 24.37 31.16 -36.88
C VAL A 711 25.86 31.43 -37.13
N ALA A 712 26.11 32.45 -37.96
CA ALA A 712 27.31 33.28 -38.02
C ALA A 712 26.90 34.66 -38.53
#